data_AF-A0A7Y5VA91-F1
#
_entry.id   AF-A0A7Y5VA91-F1
#
_cell.length_a   1.000
_cell.length_b   1.000
_cell.length_c   1.000
_cell.angle_alpha   90.00
_cell.angle_beta   90.00
_cell.angle_gamma   90.00
#
_symmetry.space_group_name_H-M   'P 1'
#
loop_
_entity.id
_entity.type
_entity.pdbx_description
1 polymer ?
#
loop_
_entity_poly.entity_id
_entity_poly.type
_entity_poly.pdbx_seq_one_letter_code
_entity_poly.pdbx_strand_id
1 'polypeptide(L)'
;MRQSHRLLALAAVAVAACAKQPAATTPAPTGARATNRVAAGARDTVPEAQRGVGGAGGAGLPDPNPRPYGAVITAQAKTRDGLIKVHRLGSRLLFEVPRRELGKDELLVSEIAKTTLGVGYGGQALNNRVIRWERRDNRALLRGVSYEVTASDTTNPVVGAVQAANVNPIIGVFNVEAYGPDSSMVIDVTRLFTQVPTEMSPAQRISPRAQLDVTRSWIERAVAFPDNVIVESTLTFNNPPAQPGQGGAFPQPRGGFGQNGTSAPSATVVMSYSIHKLPEVPMMARLCDNRVGYFSVTMTDYSRPDQRVNDRCFITRYRLEKKDPNAAVSEPVKQIVYYIDPATPKQWVPWLIKGVEDWQPAFEAAGFRNAIVAKEAPKDSDWSPEDARWSVIRWLPSTTENASGPNVHDPRSGEIINAHIQFYHNVQNLARSWYYTQVAALDPRARTFPFPDSLMGRLLEYVVAHEVGHTLGFQHNMKASSYYPIDSIRNKSFVKRMGHTPTLMDYARFNYVAQPEDSIPVEDLIPKIGPYDIWATHWGYAPIPGATSPDAERPTLDQWAREQDAKPWLRFSTSGTFGADPGEETEAVGDIDPVQATTLGLKNLRREMAWLQSATVKPTEDFDELAQLYDRMLMQWRLEMGHVANVVGGVNSQEKYGSQPGPRFTPIPKAQQKRAMQFLAANGFQTPTFLIDTAVRGRV
;
A
#
# COMPACT_ATOMS: atom_id res chain seq x y z
N MET A 1 19.78 48.51 -6.18
CA MET A 1 21.18 48.65 -5.73
C MET A 1 21.60 47.32 -5.13
N ARG A 2 22.33 46.46 -5.87
CA ARG A 2 23.78 46.18 -5.73
C ARG A 2 24.17 45.91 -4.25
N GLN A 3 24.76 44.79 -3.84
CA GLN A 3 25.61 43.82 -4.55
C GLN A 3 25.93 42.58 -3.65
N SER A 4 25.94 41.37 -4.25
CA SER A 4 26.96 40.27 -4.18
C SER A 4 27.35 39.60 -2.84
N HIS A 5 27.70 38.31 -2.70
CA HIS A 5 27.81 37.04 -3.46
C HIS A 5 28.17 35.94 -2.40
N ARG A 6 27.92 34.63 -2.50
CA ARG A 6 28.50 33.64 -3.44
C ARG A 6 27.76 32.28 -3.31
N LEU A 7 27.27 31.77 -4.44
CA LEU A 7 27.08 30.33 -4.71
C LEU A 7 28.28 29.88 -5.58
N LEU A 8 28.73 28.63 -5.39
CA LEU A 8 29.62 27.95 -6.35
C LEU A 8 28.88 26.72 -6.89
N ALA A 9 28.66 26.72 -8.20
CA ALA A 9 28.29 25.56 -9.01
C ALA A 9 29.44 25.30 -9.99
N LEU A 10 29.84 24.04 -10.16
CA LEU A 10 30.73 23.62 -11.23
C LEU A 10 29.90 23.23 -12.46
N ALA A 11 30.13 23.90 -13.58
CA ALA A 11 29.67 23.52 -14.90
C ALA A 11 30.90 23.33 -15.80
N ALA A 12 30.95 22.21 -16.52
CA ALA A 12 31.93 21.95 -17.58
C ALA A 12 31.24 22.18 -18.94
N VAL A 13 31.87 23.02 -19.77
CA VAL A 13 31.44 23.36 -21.14
C VAL A 13 32.35 22.62 -22.12
N ALA A 14 31.77 21.99 -23.14
CA ALA A 14 32.45 21.62 -24.37
C ALA A 14 31.72 22.25 -25.56
N VAL A 15 32.47 23.01 -26.36
CA VAL A 15 32.03 23.72 -27.57
C VAL A 15 32.36 22.86 -28.78
N ALA A 16 31.41 22.69 -29.72
CA ALA A 16 31.71 22.31 -31.10
C ALA A 16 30.76 23.04 -32.06
N ALA A 17 31.33 23.51 -33.16
CA ALA A 17 30.87 24.62 -33.99
C ALA A 17 29.74 24.30 -34.99
N CYS A 18 29.01 25.34 -35.38
CA CYS A 18 27.99 25.35 -36.42
C CYS A 18 28.57 25.34 -37.84
N ALA A 19 27.86 24.68 -38.77
CA ALA A 19 27.81 25.06 -40.19
C ALA A 19 26.35 24.98 -40.69
N LYS A 20 25.87 26.11 -41.24
CA LYS A 20 24.62 26.31 -42.02
C LYS A 20 24.86 25.78 -43.44
N GLN A 21 23.94 25.35 -44.33
CA GLN A 21 22.54 25.66 -44.73
C GLN A 21 22.24 24.72 -45.96
N PRO A 22 21.15 24.80 -46.77
CA PRO A 22 19.77 25.28 -46.58
C PRO A 22 18.69 24.22 -47.02
N ALA A 23 17.42 24.58 -46.82
CA ALA A 23 16.22 23.83 -47.21
C ALA A 23 15.91 23.92 -48.72
N ALA A 24 15.23 22.90 -49.26
CA ALA A 24 14.56 22.95 -50.55
C ALA A 24 13.24 22.17 -50.54
N THR A 25 12.32 22.68 -51.35
CA THR A 25 10.87 22.51 -51.44
C THR A 25 10.38 21.24 -52.14
N THR A 26 9.15 20.84 -51.81
CA THR A 26 8.26 19.89 -52.49
C THR A 26 8.08 20.17 -53.98
N PRO A 27 7.73 19.15 -54.79
CA PRO A 27 6.33 19.05 -55.25
C PRO A 27 5.78 17.61 -55.41
N ALA A 28 4.45 17.48 -55.43
CA ALA A 28 3.70 16.31 -55.95
C ALA A 28 3.55 16.42 -57.49
N PRO A 29 3.26 15.34 -58.26
CA PRO A 29 1.86 14.94 -58.46
C PRO A 29 1.55 13.47 -58.87
N THR A 30 0.27 13.08 -58.67
CA THR A 30 -0.66 12.22 -59.46
C THR A 30 -0.22 10.96 -60.25
N GLY A 31 -0.99 9.87 -60.08
CA GLY A 31 -1.78 9.30 -61.20
C GLY A 31 -1.57 7.82 -61.62
N ALA A 32 -2.68 7.06 -61.57
CA ALA A 32 -3.10 5.96 -62.48
C ALA A 32 -2.64 4.49 -62.31
N ARG A 33 -3.59 3.67 -61.80
CA ARG A 33 -4.26 2.49 -62.41
C ARG A 33 -3.47 1.50 -63.31
N ALA A 34 -3.48 0.22 -62.92
CA ALA A 34 -3.63 -0.98 -63.77
C ALA A 34 -3.90 -2.21 -62.87
N THR A 35 -5.14 -2.71 -62.73
CA THR A 35 -5.74 -3.85 -63.46
C THR A 35 -4.81 -5.06 -63.66
N ASN A 36 -5.10 -6.17 -62.95
CA ASN A 36 -5.12 -7.48 -63.60
C ASN A 36 -6.16 -8.40 -62.96
N ARG A 37 -7.14 -8.80 -63.78
CA ARG A 37 -8.08 -9.89 -63.57
C ARG A 37 -7.38 -11.19 -63.99
N VAL A 38 -7.53 -12.26 -63.21
CA VAL A 38 -7.71 -13.61 -63.75
C VAL A 38 -8.81 -14.32 -62.94
N ALA A 39 -9.90 -14.62 -63.64
CA ALA A 39 -11.01 -15.52 -63.31
C ALA A 39 -10.55 -16.99 -63.45
N ALA A 40 -11.21 -18.06 -63.02
CA ALA A 40 -12.37 -18.38 -62.20
C ALA A 40 -12.30 -19.91 -61.99
N GLY A 41 -12.91 -20.42 -60.92
CA GLY A 41 -13.13 -21.85 -60.72
C GLY A 41 -14.18 -22.05 -59.64
N ALA A 42 -15.44 -22.16 -60.06
CA ALA A 42 -16.61 -22.31 -59.20
C ALA A 42 -16.82 -23.77 -58.78
N ARG A 43 -17.33 -24.00 -57.55
CA ARG A 43 -18.67 -24.57 -57.31
C ARG A 43 -19.00 -24.75 -55.81
N ASP A 44 -20.20 -24.26 -55.46
CA ASP A 44 -21.22 -24.77 -54.53
C ASP A 44 -20.97 -24.77 -53.01
N THR A 45 -21.41 -23.75 -52.26
CA THR A 45 -22.75 -23.42 -51.70
C THR A 45 -23.13 -24.14 -50.39
N VAL A 46 -23.05 -23.43 -49.25
CA VAL A 46 -24.06 -23.35 -48.15
C VAL A 46 -23.86 -21.99 -47.42
N PRO A 47 -24.90 -21.22 -47.06
CA PRO A 47 -24.73 -19.91 -46.41
C PRO A 47 -24.27 -20.08 -44.96
N GLU A 48 -23.11 -19.54 -44.63
CA GLU A 48 -22.62 -19.44 -43.26
C GLU A 48 -23.46 -18.39 -42.51
N ALA A 49 -24.42 -18.87 -41.72
CA ALA A 49 -25.15 -18.06 -40.77
C ALA A 49 -24.14 -17.38 -39.82
N GLN A 50 -24.27 -16.07 -39.68
CA GLN A 50 -23.53 -15.18 -38.79
C GLN A 50 -23.17 -15.83 -37.44
N ARG A 51 -21.97 -16.42 -37.35
CA ARG A 51 -21.28 -16.61 -36.08
C ARG A 51 -20.61 -15.28 -35.74
N GLY A 52 -21.37 -14.43 -35.07
CA GLY A 52 -20.85 -13.19 -34.51
C GLY A 52 -19.69 -13.48 -33.56
N VAL A 53 -18.47 -13.23 -34.02
CA VAL A 53 -17.29 -13.05 -33.19
C VAL A 53 -17.57 -11.81 -32.32
N GLY A 54 -17.54 -11.99 -30.99
CA GLY A 54 -17.93 -11.01 -29.97
C GLY A 54 -17.49 -9.59 -30.30
N GLY A 55 -18.49 -8.78 -30.69
CA GLY A 55 -18.29 -7.44 -31.19
C GLY A 55 -17.80 -6.52 -30.08
N ALA A 56 -16.65 -5.89 -30.29
CA ALA A 56 -16.48 -4.53 -29.84
C ALA A 56 -17.54 -3.71 -30.57
N GLY A 57 -18.54 -3.22 -29.84
CA GLY A 57 -19.50 -2.26 -30.38
C GLY A 57 -18.77 -0.96 -30.65
N GLY A 58 -18.10 -0.86 -31.81
CA GLY A 58 -17.58 0.40 -32.30
C GLY A 58 -18.72 1.40 -32.42
N ALA A 59 -18.52 2.62 -31.91
CA ALA A 59 -19.43 3.72 -32.13
C ALA A 59 -19.65 3.88 -33.65
N GLY A 60 -20.90 3.64 -34.11
CA GLY A 60 -21.26 3.66 -35.54
C GLY A 60 -21.98 2.40 -36.04
N LEU A 61 -22.07 1.33 -35.25
CA LEU A 61 -22.87 0.14 -35.60
C LEU A 61 -24.35 0.32 -35.18
N PRO A 62 -25.33 -0.24 -35.96
CA PRO A 62 -26.72 -0.30 -35.55
C PRO A 62 -26.88 -0.83 -34.12
N ASP A 63 -27.91 -0.39 -33.42
CA ASP A 63 -28.19 -0.89 -32.07
C ASP A 63 -28.35 -2.42 -32.12
N PRO A 64 -27.57 -3.19 -31.32
CA PRO A 64 -27.66 -4.64 -31.33
C PRO A 64 -29.06 -5.07 -30.87
N ASN A 65 -29.64 -6.06 -31.55
CA ASN A 65 -30.90 -6.67 -31.10
C ASN A 65 -30.59 -7.80 -30.10
N PRO A 66 -31.02 -7.68 -28.82
CA PRO A 66 -30.83 -8.73 -27.84
C PRO A 66 -31.56 -10.01 -28.23
N ARG A 67 -30.93 -11.15 -27.99
CA ARG A 67 -31.46 -12.48 -28.29
C ARG A 67 -32.30 -13.01 -27.12
N PRO A 68 -33.12 -14.06 -27.32
CA PRO A 68 -33.77 -14.76 -26.22
C PRO A 68 -32.73 -15.26 -25.21
N TYR A 69 -33.00 -15.08 -23.91
CA TYR A 69 -32.06 -15.40 -22.82
C TYR A 69 -31.47 -16.81 -22.92
N GLY A 70 -32.30 -17.84 -23.10
CA GLY A 70 -31.85 -19.24 -23.21
C GLY A 70 -31.02 -19.56 -24.46
N ALA A 71 -31.02 -18.68 -25.47
CA ALA A 71 -30.13 -18.79 -26.63
C ALA A 71 -28.73 -18.22 -26.36
N VAL A 72 -28.59 -17.36 -25.35
CA VAL A 72 -27.31 -16.78 -24.91
C VAL A 72 -26.75 -17.56 -23.74
N ILE A 73 -27.54 -17.71 -22.68
CA ILE A 73 -27.23 -18.50 -21.48
C ILE A 73 -27.82 -19.89 -21.67
N THR A 74 -27.05 -20.76 -22.33
CA THR A 74 -27.47 -22.14 -22.61
C THR A 74 -27.26 -23.04 -21.39
N ALA A 75 -27.78 -24.28 -21.44
CA ALA A 75 -27.57 -25.28 -20.38
C ALA A 75 -26.08 -25.63 -20.10
N GLN A 76 -25.16 -25.25 -20.99
CA GLN A 76 -23.72 -25.45 -20.82
C GLN A 76 -23.06 -24.34 -19.97
N ALA A 77 -23.78 -23.24 -19.69
CA ALA A 77 -23.25 -22.13 -18.93
C ALA A 77 -23.00 -22.53 -17.48
N LYS A 78 -21.76 -22.39 -17.01
CA LYS A 78 -21.44 -22.49 -15.59
C LYS A 78 -21.74 -21.14 -14.95
N THR A 79 -22.80 -21.08 -14.16
CA THR A 79 -23.28 -19.84 -13.53
C THR A 79 -22.84 -19.77 -12.07
N ARG A 80 -22.50 -18.55 -11.63
CA ARG A 80 -22.27 -18.20 -10.22
C ARG A 80 -23.06 -16.93 -9.91
N ASP A 81 -23.83 -16.97 -8.83
CA ASP A 81 -24.60 -15.84 -8.34
C ASP A 81 -23.76 -14.95 -7.41
N GLY A 82 -24.05 -13.64 -7.42
CA GLY A 82 -23.36 -12.64 -6.60
C GLY A 82 -23.85 -11.23 -6.90
N LEU A 83 -23.02 -10.22 -6.61
CA LEU A 83 -23.25 -8.81 -6.94
C LEU A 83 -23.68 -8.65 -8.40
N ILE A 84 -22.86 -9.21 -9.29
CA ILE A 84 -23.12 -9.42 -10.71
C ILE A 84 -23.02 -10.93 -10.93
N LYS A 85 -24.02 -11.51 -11.59
CA LYS A 85 -23.96 -12.94 -11.95
C LYS A 85 -22.93 -13.16 -13.04
N VAL A 86 -22.21 -14.27 -12.93
CA VAL A 86 -21.15 -14.63 -13.88
C VAL A 86 -21.53 -15.92 -14.57
N HIS A 87 -21.53 -15.92 -15.91
CA HIS A 87 -21.75 -17.11 -16.74
C HIS A 87 -20.50 -17.42 -17.54
N ARG A 88 -19.96 -18.63 -17.38
CA ARG A 88 -18.85 -19.13 -18.19
C ARG A 88 -19.38 -20.10 -19.26
N LEU A 89 -19.14 -19.78 -20.53
CA LEU A 89 -19.47 -20.61 -21.69
C LEU A 89 -18.19 -20.87 -22.51
N GLY A 90 -17.51 -21.97 -22.22
CA GLY A 90 -16.19 -22.25 -22.78
C GLY A 90 -15.18 -21.16 -22.38
N SER A 91 -14.62 -20.46 -23.37
CA SER A 91 -13.72 -19.32 -23.16
C SER A 91 -14.45 -18.00 -22.92
N ARG A 92 -15.76 -17.92 -23.20
CA ARG A 92 -16.54 -16.68 -23.03
C ARG A 92 -16.93 -16.48 -21.57
N LEU A 93 -16.76 -15.25 -21.11
CA LEU A 93 -17.23 -14.76 -19.82
C LEU A 93 -18.34 -13.74 -20.06
N LEU A 94 -19.55 -14.04 -19.58
CA LEU A 94 -20.66 -13.11 -19.60
C LEU A 94 -20.98 -12.64 -18.19
N PHE A 95 -21.20 -11.35 -18.05
CA PHE A 95 -21.77 -10.75 -16.85
C PHE A 95 -23.26 -10.54 -17.08
N GLU A 96 -24.10 -10.93 -16.12
CA GLU A 96 -25.50 -10.53 -16.05
C GLU A 96 -25.60 -9.45 -14.97
N VAL A 97 -25.53 -8.19 -15.43
CA VAL A 97 -25.55 -6.99 -14.57
C VAL A 97 -27.01 -6.70 -14.20
N PRO A 98 -27.40 -6.84 -12.93
CA PRO A 98 -28.80 -6.67 -12.54
C PRO A 98 -29.20 -5.20 -12.61
N ARG A 99 -30.47 -4.93 -12.93
CA ARG A 99 -30.98 -3.56 -13.08
C ARG A 99 -30.73 -2.67 -11.87
N ARG A 100 -30.71 -3.26 -10.67
CA ARG A 100 -30.46 -2.56 -9.39
C ARG A 100 -29.04 -2.01 -9.23
N GLU A 101 -28.05 -2.50 -9.97
CA GLU A 101 -26.67 -2.00 -9.93
C GLU A 101 -26.39 -0.97 -11.04
N LEU A 102 -27.35 -0.73 -11.95
CA LEU A 102 -27.20 0.32 -12.97
C LEU A 102 -27.22 1.70 -12.33
N GLY A 103 -26.25 2.53 -12.69
CA GLY A 103 -26.07 3.87 -12.15
C GLY A 103 -25.44 3.91 -10.75
N LYS A 104 -25.16 2.76 -10.13
CA LYS A 104 -24.46 2.68 -8.84
C LYS A 104 -22.95 2.68 -9.04
N ASP A 105 -22.25 3.25 -8.07
CA ASP A 105 -20.79 3.22 -8.01
C ASP A 105 -20.31 1.90 -7.42
N GLU A 106 -19.35 1.30 -8.11
CA GLU A 106 -18.61 0.12 -7.68
C GLU A 106 -17.12 0.47 -7.69
N LEU A 107 -16.30 -0.23 -6.92
CA LEU A 107 -14.85 -0.01 -6.87
C LEU A 107 -14.13 -1.17 -7.55
N LEU A 108 -13.49 -0.90 -8.68
CA LEU A 108 -12.58 -1.82 -9.34
C LEU A 108 -11.19 -1.73 -8.70
N VAL A 109 -10.75 -2.82 -8.09
CA VAL A 109 -9.40 -3.00 -7.56
C VAL A 109 -8.65 -3.99 -8.48
N SER A 110 -7.53 -3.56 -9.02
CA SER A 110 -6.64 -4.38 -9.85
C SER A 110 -5.39 -4.74 -9.07
N GLU A 111 -5.03 -6.02 -9.04
CA GLU A 111 -3.87 -6.56 -8.29
C GLU A 111 -3.06 -7.53 -9.16
N ILE A 112 -1.74 -7.56 -8.97
CA ILE A 112 -0.88 -8.61 -9.50
C ILE A 112 -1.02 -9.84 -8.61
N ALA A 113 -1.67 -10.90 -9.11
CA ALA A 113 -1.77 -12.17 -8.38
C ALA A 113 -0.47 -12.99 -8.52
N LYS A 114 0.12 -13.03 -9.71
CA LYS A 114 1.40 -13.69 -10.02
C LYS A 114 2.12 -12.93 -11.13
N THR A 115 3.44 -12.97 -11.18
CA THR A 115 4.17 -12.22 -12.20
C THR A 115 5.54 -12.79 -12.55
N THR A 116 6.04 -12.40 -13.73
CA THR A 116 7.44 -12.55 -14.14
C THR A 116 8.34 -11.66 -13.27
N LEU A 117 9.57 -12.14 -13.00
CA LEU A 117 10.58 -11.41 -12.23
C LEU A 117 10.82 -9.99 -12.79
N GLY A 118 10.90 -9.01 -11.88
CA GLY A 118 11.13 -7.59 -12.17
C GLY A 118 9.85 -6.76 -12.34
N VAL A 119 8.72 -7.34 -12.71
CA VAL A 119 7.48 -6.57 -12.93
C VAL A 119 6.80 -6.14 -11.61
N GLY A 120 6.97 -6.92 -10.54
CA GLY A 120 6.36 -6.70 -9.23
C GLY A 120 6.31 -7.99 -8.42
N TYR A 121 5.38 -8.07 -7.46
CA TYR A 121 5.16 -9.25 -6.63
C TYR A 121 3.67 -9.64 -6.61
N GLY A 122 3.40 -10.93 -6.36
CA GLY A 122 2.03 -11.39 -6.09
C GLY A 122 1.49 -10.75 -4.81
N GLY A 123 0.26 -10.24 -4.85
CA GLY A 123 -0.31 -9.41 -3.78
C GLY A 123 -0.33 -7.91 -4.13
N GLN A 124 0.50 -7.44 -5.06
CA GLN A 124 0.71 -6.00 -5.21
C GLN A 124 -0.46 -5.31 -5.91
N ALA A 125 -1.06 -4.32 -5.24
CA ALA A 125 -2.07 -3.45 -5.84
C ALA A 125 -1.48 -2.66 -7.03
N LEU A 126 -2.23 -2.66 -8.14
CA LEU A 126 -1.89 -1.91 -9.35
C LEU A 126 -2.65 -0.58 -9.41
N ASN A 127 -3.98 -0.64 -9.22
CA ASN A 127 -4.86 0.51 -9.37
C ASN A 127 -6.19 0.26 -8.65
N ASN A 128 -6.83 1.31 -8.14
CA ASN A 128 -8.20 1.31 -7.64
C ASN A 128 -9.00 2.42 -8.33
N ARG A 129 -10.21 2.13 -8.77
CA ARG A 129 -11.03 3.11 -9.51
C ARG A 129 -12.51 2.89 -9.30
N VAL A 130 -13.26 3.97 -9.13
CA VAL A 130 -14.71 3.90 -9.14
C VAL A 130 -15.19 3.67 -10.58
N ILE A 131 -16.03 2.67 -10.75
CA ILE A 131 -16.66 2.34 -12.02
C ILE A 131 -18.18 2.37 -11.87
N ARG A 132 -18.89 2.59 -12.99
CA ARG A 132 -20.35 2.62 -13.02
C ARG A 132 -20.88 2.01 -14.30
N TRP A 133 -21.84 1.10 -14.16
CA TRP A 133 -22.57 0.53 -15.29
C TRP A 133 -23.72 1.44 -15.69
N GLU A 134 -23.76 1.85 -16.95
CA GLU A 134 -24.85 2.64 -17.53
C GLU A 134 -25.49 1.87 -18.69
N ARG A 135 -26.81 2.01 -18.86
CA ARG A 135 -27.49 1.50 -20.05
C ARG A 135 -27.71 2.63 -21.04
N ARG A 136 -27.31 2.40 -22.30
CA ARG A 136 -27.60 3.27 -23.44
C ARG A 136 -28.21 2.40 -24.54
N ASP A 137 -29.52 2.45 -24.68
CA ASP A 137 -30.28 1.59 -25.60
C ASP A 137 -29.95 0.10 -25.33
N ASN A 138 -29.60 -0.69 -26.34
CA ASN A 138 -29.15 -2.08 -26.14
C ASN A 138 -27.64 -2.21 -25.94
N ARG A 139 -27.03 -1.20 -25.30
CA ARG A 139 -25.61 -1.20 -24.91
C ARG A 139 -25.46 -0.97 -23.41
N ALA A 140 -24.48 -1.65 -22.82
CA ALA A 140 -23.96 -1.33 -21.50
C ALA A 140 -22.66 -0.54 -21.66
N LEU A 141 -22.56 0.60 -20.98
CA LEU A 141 -21.34 1.37 -20.86
C LEU A 141 -20.74 1.10 -19.49
N LEU A 142 -19.42 0.94 -19.44
CA LEU A 142 -18.65 0.97 -18.21
C LEU A 142 -17.94 2.32 -18.14
N ARG A 143 -18.31 3.15 -17.18
CA ARG A 143 -17.70 4.46 -16.92
C ARG A 143 -16.61 4.35 -15.88
N GLY A 144 -15.53 5.11 -16.04
CA GLY A 144 -14.62 5.43 -14.94
C GLY A 144 -15.09 6.72 -14.26
N VAL A 145 -15.43 6.65 -12.99
CA VAL A 145 -15.90 7.79 -12.19
C VAL A 145 -14.75 8.33 -11.34
N SER A 146 -14.58 9.65 -11.31
CA SER A 146 -13.62 10.31 -10.42
C SER A 146 -14.34 11.22 -9.43
N TYR A 147 -13.85 11.21 -8.19
CA TYR A 147 -14.26 12.11 -7.11
C TYR A 147 -13.14 13.08 -6.72
N GLU A 148 -12.06 13.14 -7.51
CA GLU A 148 -10.94 14.07 -7.27
C GLU A 148 -11.38 15.53 -7.42
N VAL A 149 -12.40 15.81 -8.23
CA VAL A 149 -13.01 17.14 -8.38
C VAL A 149 -14.47 17.06 -7.98
N THR A 150 -14.88 17.86 -7.00
CA THR A 150 -16.23 17.81 -6.45
C THR A 150 -16.80 19.20 -6.16
N ALA A 151 -18.09 19.22 -5.86
CA ALA A 151 -18.79 20.31 -5.20
C ALA A 151 -19.64 19.68 -4.09
N SER A 152 -19.09 19.65 -2.86
CA SER A 152 -19.68 18.88 -1.76
C SER A 152 -21.01 19.45 -1.23
N ASP A 153 -21.18 20.77 -1.26
CA ASP A 153 -22.48 21.41 -1.05
C ASP A 153 -23.30 21.37 -2.35
N THR A 154 -24.24 20.43 -2.41
CA THR A 154 -25.11 20.21 -3.57
C THR A 154 -26.13 21.32 -3.80
N THR A 155 -26.30 22.23 -2.83
CA THR A 155 -27.17 23.41 -2.97
C THR A 155 -26.47 24.57 -3.68
N ASN A 156 -25.13 24.54 -3.77
CA ASN A 156 -24.33 25.54 -4.44
C ASN A 156 -24.47 25.40 -5.98
N PRO A 157 -24.83 26.47 -6.73
CA PRO A 157 -24.96 26.41 -8.18
C PRO A 157 -23.70 25.92 -8.93
N VAL A 158 -22.51 26.05 -8.32
CA VAL A 158 -21.25 25.56 -8.89
C VAL A 158 -21.25 24.06 -9.18
N VAL A 159 -22.10 23.28 -8.49
CA VAL A 159 -22.28 21.84 -8.75
C VAL A 159 -22.63 21.60 -10.22
N GLY A 160 -23.51 22.41 -10.79
CA GLY A 160 -23.87 22.32 -12.21
C GLY A 160 -22.69 22.62 -13.13
N ALA A 161 -21.84 23.59 -12.77
CA ALA A 161 -20.64 23.92 -13.54
C ALA A 161 -19.57 22.80 -13.45
N VAL A 162 -19.35 22.22 -12.27
CA VAL A 162 -18.45 21.08 -12.09
C VAL A 162 -18.92 19.88 -12.91
N GLN A 163 -20.23 19.57 -12.87
CA GLN A 163 -20.81 18.48 -13.66
C GLN A 163 -20.75 18.75 -15.17
N ALA A 164 -20.95 20.00 -15.62
CA ALA A 164 -20.87 20.35 -17.03
C ALA A 164 -19.43 20.35 -17.57
N ALA A 165 -18.44 20.65 -16.73
CA ALA A 165 -17.03 20.69 -17.10
C ALA A 165 -16.37 19.30 -17.11
N ASN A 166 -16.96 18.31 -16.43
CA ASN A 166 -16.39 16.97 -16.27
C ASN A 166 -17.31 15.91 -16.84
N VAL A 167 -16.80 15.12 -17.79
CA VAL A 167 -17.47 13.91 -18.28
C VAL A 167 -16.65 12.69 -17.91
N ASN A 168 -17.29 11.72 -17.25
CA ASN A 168 -16.64 10.47 -16.87
C ASN A 168 -16.28 9.66 -18.14
N PRO A 169 -15.01 9.23 -18.31
CA PRO A 169 -14.60 8.46 -19.49
C PRO A 169 -15.34 7.13 -19.60
N ILE A 170 -15.59 6.68 -20.83
CA ILE A 170 -16.10 5.34 -21.12
C ILE A 170 -14.88 4.42 -21.23
N ILE A 171 -14.74 3.48 -20.30
CA ILE A 171 -13.66 2.49 -20.31
C ILE A 171 -14.06 1.20 -21.05
N GLY A 172 -15.35 0.98 -21.27
CA GLY A 172 -15.86 -0.16 -22.04
C GLY A 172 -17.27 0.05 -22.59
N VAL A 173 -17.55 -0.56 -23.73
CA VAL A 173 -18.89 -0.60 -24.35
C VAL A 173 -19.20 -2.04 -24.73
N PHE A 174 -20.35 -2.53 -24.29
CA PHE A 174 -20.78 -3.90 -24.49
C PHE A 174 -22.17 -3.92 -25.13
N ASN A 175 -22.37 -4.82 -26.09
CA ASN A 175 -23.72 -5.11 -26.59
C ASN A 175 -24.48 -5.90 -25.53
N VAL A 176 -25.76 -5.58 -25.32
CA VAL A 176 -26.66 -6.43 -24.53
C VAL A 176 -27.01 -7.64 -25.37
N GLU A 177 -26.43 -8.79 -25.05
CA GLU A 177 -26.62 -10.04 -25.76
C GLU A 177 -28.02 -10.61 -25.53
N ALA A 178 -28.55 -10.43 -24.32
CA ALA A 178 -29.90 -10.79 -23.91
C ALA A 178 -30.31 -9.97 -22.67
N TYR A 179 -31.61 -9.88 -22.42
CA TYR A 179 -32.13 -9.45 -21.12
C TYR A 179 -32.50 -10.66 -20.27
N GLY A 180 -32.09 -10.66 -19.01
CA GLY A 180 -32.53 -11.65 -18.03
C GLY A 180 -33.95 -11.39 -17.50
N PRO A 181 -34.48 -12.30 -16.67
CA PRO A 181 -35.86 -12.23 -16.17
C PRO A 181 -36.21 -10.93 -15.42
N ASP A 182 -35.23 -10.31 -14.77
CA ASP A 182 -35.37 -9.05 -14.00
C ASP A 182 -34.93 -7.81 -14.80
N SER A 183 -34.89 -7.93 -16.14
CA SER A 183 -34.31 -6.93 -17.04
C SER A 183 -32.82 -6.65 -16.80
N SER A 184 -32.09 -7.61 -16.19
CA SER A 184 -30.64 -7.60 -16.14
C SER A 184 -30.05 -7.62 -17.56
N MET A 185 -28.91 -6.95 -17.74
CA MET A 185 -28.19 -6.95 -19.01
C MET A 185 -27.17 -8.07 -19.03
N VAL A 186 -27.35 -9.04 -19.92
CA VAL A 186 -26.33 -10.06 -20.20
C VAL A 186 -25.35 -9.49 -21.22
N ILE A 187 -24.09 -9.32 -20.83
CA ILE A 187 -23.03 -8.71 -21.64
C ILE A 187 -21.81 -9.61 -21.71
N ASP A 188 -21.17 -9.70 -22.87
CA ASP A 188 -19.91 -10.43 -23.04
C ASP A 188 -18.72 -9.55 -22.64
N VAL A 189 -18.12 -9.85 -21.48
CA VAL A 189 -16.99 -9.08 -20.92
C VAL A 189 -15.64 -9.75 -21.21
N THR A 190 -15.59 -10.78 -22.05
CA THR A 190 -14.37 -11.54 -22.31
C THR A 190 -13.19 -10.65 -22.73
N ARG A 191 -13.46 -9.66 -23.59
CA ARG A 191 -12.44 -8.72 -24.09
C ARG A 191 -11.98 -7.71 -23.03
N LEU A 192 -12.83 -7.34 -22.07
CA LEU A 192 -12.44 -6.45 -20.97
C LEU A 192 -11.26 -7.01 -20.18
N PHE A 193 -11.16 -8.34 -20.09
CA PHE A 193 -10.16 -9.04 -19.29
C PHE A 193 -9.07 -9.76 -20.11
N THR A 194 -9.21 -9.85 -21.44
CA THR A 194 -8.18 -10.43 -22.34
C THR A 194 -7.51 -9.40 -23.26
N GLN A 195 -8.15 -8.25 -23.44
CA GLN A 195 -7.67 -7.08 -24.17
C GLN A 195 -7.84 -5.86 -23.28
N VAL A 196 -7.23 -5.93 -22.09
CA VAL A 196 -7.47 -4.98 -21.01
C VAL A 196 -7.23 -3.54 -21.46
N PRO A 197 -8.13 -2.60 -21.15
CA PRO A 197 -7.92 -1.19 -21.44
C PRO A 197 -6.69 -0.68 -20.67
N THR A 198 -6.10 0.42 -21.13
CA THR A 198 -4.87 0.99 -20.53
C THR A 198 -5.04 1.22 -19.02
N GLU A 199 -6.24 1.63 -18.63
CA GLU A 199 -6.74 1.82 -17.28
C GLU A 199 -6.58 0.63 -16.33
N MET A 200 -6.60 -0.59 -16.88
CA MET A 200 -6.55 -1.86 -16.16
C MET A 200 -5.25 -2.63 -16.43
N SER A 201 -4.41 -2.14 -17.34
CA SER A 201 -3.27 -2.88 -17.87
C SER A 201 -2.02 -2.74 -16.98
N PRO A 202 -1.32 -3.85 -16.65
CA PRO A 202 -0.02 -3.79 -15.96
C PRO A 202 1.14 -3.37 -16.89
N ALA A 203 0.90 -3.05 -18.16
CA ALA A 203 1.96 -2.78 -19.15
C ALA A 203 3.02 -1.79 -18.66
N GLN A 204 2.62 -0.72 -17.97
CA GLN A 204 3.55 0.30 -17.46
C GLN A 204 4.53 -0.22 -16.40
N ARG A 205 4.17 -1.28 -15.65
CA ARG A 205 5.07 -1.96 -14.71
C ARG A 205 6.14 -2.80 -15.42
N ILE A 206 5.86 -3.21 -16.65
CA ILE A 206 6.78 -3.99 -17.48
C ILE A 206 7.74 -3.01 -18.16
N SER A 207 7.20 -2.16 -19.03
CA SER A 207 7.92 -1.03 -19.63
C SER A 207 6.92 -0.09 -20.34
N PRO A 208 7.29 1.17 -20.62
CA PRO A 208 6.47 2.07 -21.44
C PRO A 208 6.20 1.58 -22.87
N ARG A 209 6.91 0.54 -23.33
CA ARG A 209 6.81 -0.02 -24.69
C ARG A 209 6.13 -1.39 -24.72
N ALA A 210 5.74 -1.94 -23.56
CA ALA A 210 5.14 -3.24 -23.46
C ALA A 210 3.79 -3.26 -24.20
N GLN A 211 3.60 -4.23 -25.09
CA GLN A 211 2.39 -4.39 -25.89
C GLN A 211 1.71 -5.71 -25.56
N LEU A 212 0.41 -5.66 -25.28
CA LEU A 212 -0.36 -6.86 -24.94
C LEU A 212 -0.43 -7.81 -26.14
N ASP A 213 -0.10 -9.07 -25.89
CA ASP A 213 -0.27 -10.18 -26.83
C ASP A 213 -1.54 -10.95 -26.47
N VAL A 214 -2.62 -10.63 -27.19
CA VAL A 214 -3.95 -11.22 -26.98
C VAL A 214 -3.94 -12.74 -27.22
N THR A 215 -3.08 -13.24 -28.10
CA THR A 215 -3.04 -14.67 -28.44
C THR A 215 -2.45 -15.53 -27.32
N ARG A 216 -1.68 -14.91 -26.42
CA ARG A 216 -1.11 -15.51 -25.20
C ARG A 216 -1.75 -14.98 -23.92
N SER A 217 -3.00 -14.54 -24.02
CA SER A 217 -3.75 -13.96 -22.89
C SER A 217 -5.15 -14.58 -22.78
N TRP A 218 -5.55 -15.01 -21.59
CA TRP A 218 -6.83 -15.67 -21.34
C TRP A 218 -7.35 -15.45 -19.92
N ILE A 219 -8.65 -15.68 -19.72
CA ILE A 219 -9.28 -15.63 -18.39
C ILE A 219 -9.12 -16.99 -17.73
N GLU A 220 -8.45 -17.02 -16.58
CA GLU A 220 -8.25 -18.22 -15.77
C GLU A 220 -9.55 -18.64 -15.09
N ARG A 221 -10.16 -17.69 -14.36
CA ARG A 221 -11.40 -17.92 -13.62
C ARG A 221 -12.16 -16.62 -13.39
N ALA A 222 -13.41 -16.78 -13.01
CA ALA A 222 -14.24 -15.71 -12.50
C ALA A 222 -15.14 -16.27 -11.38
N VAL A 223 -15.25 -15.53 -10.29
CA VAL A 223 -16.00 -15.91 -9.09
C VAL A 223 -16.87 -14.73 -8.68
N ALA A 224 -18.08 -15.02 -8.20
CA ALA A 224 -19.03 -14.01 -7.75
C ALA A 224 -19.41 -14.28 -6.29
N PHE A 225 -19.46 -13.21 -5.50
CA PHE A 225 -19.87 -13.16 -4.11
C PHE A 225 -20.95 -12.09 -3.93
N PRO A 226 -21.66 -12.04 -2.79
CA PRO A 226 -22.73 -11.05 -2.58
C PRO A 226 -22.30 -9.59 -2.79
N ASP A 227 -21.08 -9.23 -2.38
CA ASP A 227 -20.60 -7.84 -2.40
C ASP A 227 -19.42 -7.61 -3.37
N ASN A 228 -18.96 -8.63 -4.10
CA ASN A 228 -17.94 -8.46 -5.13
C ASN A 228 -17.94 -9.54 -6.22
N VAL A 229 -17.31 -9.22 -7.34
CA VAL A 229 -16.96 -10.18 -8.41
C VAL A 229 -15.47 -10.10 -8.66
N ILE A 230 -14.82 -11.26 -8.80
CA ILE A 230 -13.39 -11.36 -9.10
C ILE A 230 -13.19 -12.07 -10.42
N VAL A 231 -12.34 -11.50 -11.27
CA VAL A 231 -11.89 -12.11 -12.52
C VAL A 231 -10.36 -12.16 -12.51
N GLU A 232 -9.81 -13.37 -12.69
CA GLU A 232 -8.37 -13.56 -12.88
C GLU A 232 -8.05 -13.80 -14.35
N SER A 233 -7.02 -13.13 -14.85
CA SER A 233 -6.58 -13.26 -16.23
C SER A 233 -5.07 -13.32 -16.34
N THR A 234 -4.59 -14.27 -17.13
CA THR A 234 -3.19 -14.33 -17.56
C THR A 234 -3.03 -13.42 -18.77
N LEU A 235 -2.14 -12.43 -18.64
CA LEU A 235 -1.84 -11.44 -19.66
C LEU A 235 -0.36 -11.51 -20.02
N THR A 236 -0.07 -11.71 -21.30
CA THR A 236 1.31 -11.75 -21.80
C THR A 236 1.59 -10.52 -22.64
N PHE A 237 2.74 -9.88 -22.40
CA PHE A 237 3.18 -8.69 -23.11
C PHE A 237 4.46 -8.97 -23.89
N ASN A 238 4.51 -8.49 -25.13
CA ASN A 238 5.75 -8.33 -25.88
C ASN A 238 6.48 -7.07 -25.37
N ASN A 239 7.76 -7.21 -25.05
CA ASN A 239 8.57 -6.14 -24.48
C ASN A 239 9.80 -5.90 -25.38
N PRO A 240 9.65 -5.08 -26.44
CA PRO A 240 10.75 -4.83 -27.36
C PRO A 240 11.92 -4.12 -26.65
N PRO A 241 13.18 -4.46 -26.99
CA PRO A 241 14.36 -3.86 -26.38
C PRO A 241 14.38 -2.34 -26.60
N ALA A 242 14.92 -1.61 -25.62
CA ALA A 242 15.11 -0.18 -25.74
C ALA A 242 16.06 0.13 -26.91
N GLN A 243 15.68 1.03 -27.82
CA GLN A 243 16.58 1.48 -28.88
C GLN A 243 17.75 2.30 -28.30
N PRO A 244 18.98 2.14 -28.81
CA PRO A 244 20.12 2.96 -28.41
C PRO A 244 19.78 4.46 -28.58
N GLY A 245 19.97 5.25 -27.52
CA GLY A 245 19.70 6.70 -27.53
C GLY A 245 18.33 7.14 -27.02
N GLN A 246 17.45 6.21 -26.64
CA GLN A 246 16.12 6.50 -26.09
C GLN A 246 16.00 6.17 -24.58
N GLY A 247 17.14 6.13 -23.88
CA GLY A 247 17.20 6.04 -22.43
C GLY A 247 17.06 7.44 -21.84
N GLY A 248 15.88 7.77 -21.31
CA GLY A 248 15.67 9.02 -20.61
C GLY A 248 16.68 9.18 -19.47
N ALA A 249 17.38 10.31 -19.45
CA ALA A 249 18.25 10.75 -18.38
C ALA A 249 17.42 11.16 -17.15
N PHE A 250 16.84 10.19 -16.44
CA PHE A 250 16.32 10.41 -15.09
C PHE A 250 16.65 9.18 -14.25
N PRO A 251 17.65 9.24 -13.35
CA PRO A 251 17.77 8.26 -12.29
C PRO A 251 16.56 8.46 -11.37
N GLN A 252 15.54 7.61 -11.52
CA GLN A 252 14.47 7.54 -10.53
C GLN A 252 15.11 7.14 -9.19
N PRO A 253 14.75 7.80 -8.07
CA PRO A 253 15.31 7.47 -6.77
C PRO A 253 15.09 5.99 -6.46
N ARG A 254 16.19 5.30 -6.12
CA ARG A 254 16.21 3.92 -5.65
C ARG A 254 15.55 3.83 -4.27
N GLY A 255 14.23 3.87 -4.21
CA GLY A 255 13.45 3.53 -3.03
C GLY A 255 13.39 2.01 -2.84
N GLY A 256 13.57 1.54 -1.61
CA GLY A 256 13.86 0.15 -1.22
C GLY A 256 12.79 -0.93 -1.48
N PHE A 257 11.94 -0.81 -2.51
CA PHE A 257 10.98 -1.85 -2.88
C PHE A 257 10.85 -1.96 -4.42
N GLY A 258 11.82 -2.62 -5.05
CA GLY A 258 11.63 -3.45 -6.26
C GLY A 258 11.01 -2.86 -7.53
N GLN A 259 11.05 -1.55 -7.79
CA GLN A 259 10.59 -0.99 -9.08
C GLN A 259 11.67 -1.06 -10.16
N ASN A 260 11.94 -2.26 -10.69
CA ASN A 260 12.81 -2.43 -11.84
C ASN A 260 12.04 -3.15 -12.95
N GLY A 261 11.40 -2.40 -13.85
CA GLY A 261 10.78 -2.97 -15.05
C GLY A 261 11.68 -4.02 -15.72
N THR A 262 11.07 -5.06 -16.27
CA THR A 262 11.83 -6.24 -16.74
C THR A 262 12.49 -6.00 -18.10
N SER A 263 13.69 -6.55 -18.29
CA SER A 263 14.38 -6.58 -19.59
C SER A 263 14.05 -7.83 -20.42
N ALA A 264 13.22 -8.74 -19.90
CA ALA A 264 12.80 -9.93 -20.62
C ALA A 264 12.00 -9.54 -21.87
N PRO A 265 12.21 -10.19 -23.03
CA PRO A 265 11.52 -9.86 -24.29
C PRO A 265 10.02 -10.17 -24.27
N SER A 266 9.57 -11.00 -23.33
CA SER A 266 8.17 -11.22 -23.00
C SER A 266 8.01 -11.22 -21.48
N ALA A 267 6.88 -10.71 -21.00
CA ALA A 267 6.50 -10.75 -19.60
C ALA A 267 5.05 -11.19 -19.45
N THR A 268 4.82 -12.21 -18.63
CA THR A 268 3.48 -12.71 -18.33
C THR A 268 3.12 -12.35 -16.89
N VAL A 269 1.92 -11.80 -16.72
CA VAL A 269 1.36 -11.33 -15.45
C VAL A 269 -0.04 -11.93 -15.29
N VAL A 270 -0.30 -12.55 -14.14
CA VAL A 270 -1.66 -12.93 -13.75
C VAL A 270 -2.24 -11.79 -12.95
N MET A 271 -3.27 -11.15 -13.50
CA MET A 271 -3.99 -10.05 -12.87
C MET A 271 -5.27 -10.56 -12.21
N SER A 272 -5.57 -10.04 -11.02
CA SER A 272 -6.86 -10.17 -10.36
C SER A 272 -7.60 -8.83 -10.42
N TYR A 273 -8.83 -8.85 -10.91
CA TYR A 273 -9.72 -7.70 -10.98
C TYR A 273 -10.92 -7.94 -10.08
N SER A 274 -11.02 -7.19 -8.99
CA SER A 274 -12.12 -7.28 -8.04
C SER A 274 -13.02 -6.06 -8.19
N ILE A 275 -14.30 -6.28 -8.49
CA ILE A 275 -15.34 -5.24 -8.52
C ILE A 275 -16.09 -5.32 -7.20
N HIS A 276 -15.89 -4.34 -6.34
CA HIS A 276 -16.50 -4.26 -5.01
C HIS A 276 -17.74 -3.37 -5.06
N LYS A 277 -18.79 -3.79 -4.36
CA LYS A 277 -19.91 -2.93 -4.02
C LYS A 277 -19.44 -1.82 -3.07
N LEU A 278 -19.75 -0.57 -3.39
CA LEU A 278 -19.56 0.55 -2.48
C LEU A 278 -20.80 0.78 -1.61
N PRO A 279 -20.66 1.38 -0.41
CA PRO A 279 -21.79 1.78 0.41
C PRO A 279 -22.75 2.70 -0.35
N GLU A 280 -24.06 2.49 -0.22
CA GLU A 280 -25.05 3.37 -0.87
C GLU A 280 -25.00 4.79 -0.31
N VAL A 281 -24.77 4.91 1.00
CA VAL A 281 -24.54 6.17 1.69
C VAL A 281 -23.09 6.21 2.17
N PRO A 282 -22.23 7.09 1.61
CA PRO A 282 -20.87 7.26 2.07
C PRO A 282 -20.80 7.57 3.58
N MET A 283 -19.77 7.08 4.26
CA MET A 283 -19.54 7.42 5.67
C MET A 283 -19.35 8.93 5.83
N MET A 284 -19.72 9.49 6.99
CA MET A 284 -19.28 10.84 7.34
C MET A 284 -17.74 10.86 7.42
N ALA A 285 -17.13 11.48 6.42
CA ALA A 285 -15.69 11.63 6.33
C ALA A 285 -15.14 12.45 7.51
N ARG A 286 -13.91 12.16 7.95
CA ARG A 286 -13.22 12.94 8.99
C ARG A 286 -12.06 13.69 8.35
N LEU A 287 -12.00 15.00 8.59
CA LEU A 287 -10.93 15.84 8.05
C LEU A 287 -9.57 15.38 8.57
N CYS A 288 -8.57 15.38 7.70
CA CYS A 288 -7.21 15.08 8.10
C CYS A 288 -6.57 16.22 8.88
N ASP A 289 -5.57 15.87 9.68
CA ASP A 289 -4.74 16.81 10.41
C ASP A 289 -3.30 16.30 10.36
N ASN A 290 -2.37 17.12 9.84
CA ASN A 290 -0.97 16.70 9.65
C ASN A 290 -0.24 16.38 10.97
N ARG A 291 -0.85 16.75 12.10
CA ARG A 291 -0.38 16.39 13.43
C ARG A 291 -0.70 14.96 13.84
N VAL A 292 -1.54 14.25 13.09
CA VAL A 292 -2.00 12.88 13.39
C VAL A 292 -1.83 12.00 12.15
N GLY A 293 -1.02 10.95 12.28
CA GLY A 293 -0.60 10.09 11.17
C GLY A 293 -1.65 9.13 10.62
N TYR A 294 -2.54 9.63 9.75
CA TYR A 294 -3.53 8.83 9.03
C TYR A 294 -3.32 8.85 7.52
N PHE A 295 -3.47 7.71 6.85
CA PHE A 295 -3.68 7.66 5.40
C PHE A 295 -4.94 8.45 5.04
N SER A 296 -4.98 9.03 3.85
CA SER A 296 -6.04 9.94 3.47
C SER A 296 -6.36 9.89 1.98
N VAL A 297 -7.57 10.35 1.67
CA VAL A 297 -8.02 10.69 0.32
C VAL A 297 -8.11 12.21 0.21
N THR A 298 -7.74 12.76 -0.94
CA THR A 298 -7.79 14.21 -1.20
C THR A 298 -8.68 14.48 -2.40
N MET A 299 -9.53 15.51 -2.29
CA MET A 299 -10.41 15.97 -3.36
C MET A 299 -10.39 17.50 -3.43
N THR A 300 -10.42 18.04 -4.64
CA THR A 300 -10.56 19.47 -4.92
C THR A 300 -12.04 19.86 -4.86
N ASP A 301 -12.43 20.72 -3.92
CA ASP A 301 -13.83 21.11 -3.69
C ASP A 301 -14.11 22.57 -4.10
N TYR A 302 -15.01 22.73 -5.06
CA TYR A 302 -15.40 24.02 -5.64
C TYR A 302 -16.57 24.70 -4.92
N SER A 303 -17.24 24.00 -4.00
CA SER A 303 -18.46 24.50 -3.34
C SER A 303 -18.20 25.40 -2.13
N ARG A 304 -16.94 25.58 -1.75
CA ARG A 304 -16.54 26.33 -0.56
C ARG A 304 -16.63 27.85 -0.79
N PRO A 305 -16.92 28.63 0.27
CA PRO A 305 -17.03 30.09 0.17
C PRO A 305 -15.67 30.81 0.11
N ASP A 306 -14.57 30.06 0.13
CA ASP A 306 -13.21 30.61 0.11
C ASP A 306 -12.93 31.31 -1.24
N GLN A 307 -12.11 32.36 -1.23
CA GLN A 307 -11.67 33.05 -2.46
C GLN A 307 -10.58 32.28 -3.23
N ARG A 308 -10.66 30.95 -3.21
CA ARG A 308 -9.81 30.01 -3.95
C ARG A 308 -10.45 28.63 -3.91
N VAL A 309 -10.11 27.80 -4.88
CA VAL A 309 -10.39 26.37 -4.80
C VAL A 309 -9.47 25.74 -3.75
N ASN A 310 -10.03 24.92 -2.88
CA ASN A 310 -9.28 24.25 -1.82
C ASN A 310 -9.35 22.74 -2.00
N ASP A 311 -8.23 22.08 -1.72
CA ASP A 311 -8.23 20.65 -1.51
C ASP A 311 -8.78 20.33 -0.12
N ARG A 312 -9.61 19.30 -0.06
CA ARG A 312 -10.13 18.70 1.16
C ARG A 312 -9.52 17.32 1.30
N CYS A 313 -8.94 17.06 2.46
CA CYS A 313 -8.29 15.81 2.77
C CYS A 313 -9.04 15.14 3.92
N PHE A 314 -9.35 13.86 3.73
CA PHE A 314 -10.12 13.04 4.66
C PHE A 314 -9.35 11.76 5.00
N ILE A 315 -9.32 11.39 6.28
CA ILE A 315 -8.61 10.18 6.70
C ILE A 315 -9.34 8.93 6.22
N THR A 316 -8.58 7.85 5.96
CA THR A 316 -9.16 6.53 5.73
C THR A 316 -9.36 5.82 7.06
N ARG A 317 -10.56 5.29 7.32
CA ARG A 317 -10.88 4.54 8.55
C ARG A 317 -12.08 3.62 8.34
N TYR A 318 -12.22 2.59 9.17
CA TYR A 318 -13.46 1.79 9.22
C TYR A 318 -14.63 2.62 9.77
N ARG A 319 -15.84 2.36 9.27
CA ARG A 319 -17.07 2.90 9.85
C ARG A 319 -17.37 2.18 11.17
N LEU A 320 -17.23 2.89 12.29
CA LEU A 320 -17.65 2.43 13.61
C LEU A 320 -18.76 3.32 14.17
N GLU A 321 -19.90 2.71 14.43
CA GLU A 321 -21.07 3.33 15.05
C GLU A 321 -21.41 2.53 16.31
N LYS A 322 -21.70 3.20 17.42
CA LYS A 322 -22.03 2.51 18.67
C LYS A 322 -23.42 1.87 18.57
N LYS A 323 -23.56 0.61 18.99
CA LYS A 323 -24.89 -0.02 19.19
C LYS A 323 -25.75 0.75 20.19
N ASP A 324 -25.15 1.21 21.28
CA ASP A 324 -25.74 2.18 22.20
C ASP A 324 -25.04 3.54 22.04
N PRO A 325 -25.66 4.51 21.31
CA PRO A 325 -25.08 5.83 21.09
C PRO A 325 -24.81 6.64 22.36
N ASN A 326 -25.49 6.33 23.47
CA ASN A 326 -25.40 7.09 24.72
C ASN A 326 -24.36 6.51 25.70
N ALA A 327 -23.90 5.26 25.48
CA ALA A 327 -22.91 4.64 26.34
C ALA A 327 -21.51 5.23 26.10
N ALA A 328 -20.73 5.39 27.18
CA ALA A 328 -19.32 5.79 27.09
C ALA A 328 -18.51 4.78 26.25
N VAL A 329 -18.73 3.50 26.50
CA VAL A 329 -18.18 2.38 25.72
C VAL A 329 -19.33 1.48 25.24
N SER A 330 -19.38 1.17 23.95
CA SER A 330 -20.38 0.27 23.35
C SER A 330 -19.70 -0.70 22.40
N GLU A 331 -20.31 -1.85 22.13
CA GLU A 331 -19.93 -2.61 20.93
C GLU A 331 -20.29 -1.79 19.67
N PRO A 332 -19.53 -1.94 18.57
CA PRO A 332 -19.92 -1.33 17.32
C PRO A 332 -21.08 -2.08 16.65
N VAL A 333 -21.87 -1.39 15.84
CA VAL A 333 -22.92 -1.99 14.99
C VAL A 333 -22.31 -3.03 14.05
N LYS A 334 -21.17 -2.69 13.42
CA LYS A 334 -20.37 -3.59 12.58
C LYS A 334 -18.97 -3.74 13.19
N GLN A 335 -18.63 -4.96 13.59
CA GLN A 335 -17.30 -5.31 14.10
C GLN A 335 -16.29 -5.41 12.96
N ILE A 336 -15.04 -5.02 13.22
CA ILE A 336 -13.90 -5.27 12.32
C ILE A 336 -13.43 -6.70 12.58
N VAL A 337 -13.53 -7.57 11.57
CA VAL A 337 -13.19 -8.99 11.69
C VAL A 337 -12.10 -9.35 10.69
N TYR A 338 -10.99 -9.87 11.19
CA TYR A 338 -9.93 -10.48 10.39
C TYR A 338 -10.06 -12.00 10.44
N TYR A 339 -9.94 -12.66 9.29
CA TYR A 339 -9.79 -14.10 9.22
C TYR A 339 -8.35 -14.49 8.94
N ILE A 340 -7.89 -15.54 9.60
CA ILE A 340 -6.58 -16.14 9.34
C ILE A 340 -6.74 -17.14 8.21
N ASP A 341 -5.94 -16.96 7.14
CA ASP A 341 -5.90 -17.87 6.00
C ASP A 341 -5.63 -19.32 6.47
N PRO A 342 -6.44 -20.31 6.06
CA PRO A 342 -6.23 -21.72 6.37
C PRO A 342 -4.83 -22.25 6.00
N ALA A 343 -4.14 -21.63 5.03
CA ALA A 343 -2.79 -21.98 4.63
C ALA A 343 -1.70 -21.57 5.64
N THR A 344 -2.05 -20.78 6.65
CA THR A 344 -1.14 -20.36 7.72
C THR A 344 -0.67 -21.58 8.53
N PRO A 345 0.66 -21.75 8.77
CA PRO A 345 1.17 -22.79 9.65
C PRO A 345 0.51 -22.72 11.03
N LYS A 346 0.00 -23.86 11.51
CA LYS A 346 -0.90 -23.91 12.67
C LYS A 346 -0.27 -23.39 13.96
N GLN A 347 1.05 -23.50 14.11
CA GLN A 347 1.75 -22.96 15.27
C GLN A 347 1.77 -21.43 15.31
N TRP A 348 1.56 -20.74 14.17
CA TRP A 348 1.54 -19.27 14.08
C TRP A 348 0.15 -18.66 14.22
N VAL A 349 -0.92 -19.45 13.98
CA VAL A 349 -2.31 -18.96 14.02
C VAL A 349 -2.66 -18.22 15.33
N PRO A 350 -2.33 -18.74 16.54
CA PRO A 350 -2.64 -18.03 17.78
C PRO A 350 -1.95 -16.67 17.91
N TRP A 351 -0.73 -16.55 17.38
CA TRP A 351 0.05 -15.31 17.41
C TRP A 351 -0.49 -14.27 16.43
N LEU A 352 -0.94 -14.70 15.25
CA LEU A 352 -1.62 -13.84 14.29
C LEU A 352 -2.95 -13.31 14.82
N ILE A 353 -3.73 -14.16 15.50
CA ILE A 353 -4.97 -13.73 16.17
C ILE A 353 -4.65 -12.67 17.22
N LYS A 354 -3.66 -12.96 18.07
CA LYS A 354 -3.26 -12.03 19.12
C LYS A 354 -2.78 -10.68 18.58
N GLY A 355 -2.00 -10.65 17.49
CA GLY A 355 -1.55 -9.39 16.88
C GLY A 355 -2.70 -8.48 16.42
N VAL A 356 -3.81 -9.06 15.97
CA VAL A 356 -5.03 -8.28 15.65
C VAL A 356 -5.71 -7.78 16.93
N GLU A 357 -5.83 -8.64 17.94
CA GLU A 357 -6.55 -8.34 19.18
C GLU A 357 -5.77 -7.40 20.12
N ASP A 358 -4.46 -7.25 19.93
CA ASP A 358 -3.64 -6.27 20.65
C ASP A 358 -4.13 -4.82 20.47
N TRP A 359 -4.89 -4.53 19.41
CA TRP A 359 -5.53 -3.24 19.18
C TRP A 359 -6.82 -2.99 20.00
N GLN A 360 -7.38 -3.99 20.67
CA GLN A 360 -8.62 -3.83 21.45
C GLN A 360 -8.57 -2.69 22.48
N PRO A 361 -7.50 -2.54 23.30
CA PRO A 361 -7.43 -1.44 24.27
C PRO A 361 -7.47 -0.04 23.63
N ALA A 362 -6.92 0.12 22.42
CA ALA A 362 -6.96 1.38 21.69
C ALA A 362 -8.40 1.73 21.24
N PHE A 363 -9.16 0.73 20.78
CA PHE A 363 -10.57 0.91 20.44
C PHE A 363 -11.46 1.12 21.67
N GLU A 364 -11.17 0.44 22.78
CA GLU A 364 -11.88 0.68 24.04
C GLU A 364 -11.72 2.13 24.50
N ALA A 365 -10.51 2.69 24.40
CA ALA A 365 -10.26 4.10 24.66
C ALA A 365 -11.02 5.02 23.70
N ALA A 366 -11.26 4.61 22.45
CA ALA A 366 -12.11 5.32 21.49
C ALA A 366 -13.62 5.11 21.73
N GLY A 367 -14.01 4.37 22.77
CA GLY A 367 -15.41 4.12 23.13
C GLY A 367 -16.01 2.84 22.52
N PHE A 368 -15.19 1.93 22.01
CA PHE A 368 -15.64 0.68 21.39
C PHE A 368 -15.02 -0.57 22.05
N ARG A 369 -15.83 -1.35 22.77
CA ARG A 369 -15.42 -2.69 23.21
C ARG A 369 -15.65 -3.71 22.10
N ASN A 370 -14.82 -4.75 22.03
CA ASN A 370 -14.92 -5.79 21.00
C ASN A 370 -14.95 -5.22 19.58
N ALA A 371 -14.26 -4.10 19.32
CA ALA A 371 -14.33 -3.43 18.02
C ALA A 371 -13.63 -4.22 16.91
N ILE A 372 -12.53 -4.87 17.28
CA ILE A 372 -11.63 -5.61 16.40
C ILE A 372 -11.38 -6.99 16.97
N VAL A 373 -11.50 -8.02 16.12
CA VAL A 373 -11.23 -9.42 16.48
C VAL A 373 -10.61 -10.17 15.31
N ALA A 374 -9.92 -11.26 15.62
CA ALA A 374 -9.46 -12.22 14.62
C ALA A 374 -10.04 -13.62 14.87
N LYS A 375 -10.25 -14.37 13.79
CA LYS A 375 -10.82 -15.72 13.83
C LYS A 375 -10.10 -16.62 12.82
N GLU A 376 -10.02 -17.91 13.10
CA GLU A 376 -9.73 -18.86 12.02
C GLU A 376 -10.83 -18.78 10.96
N ALA A 377 -10.43 -18.89 9.69
CA ALA A 377 -11.39 -18.97 8.60
C ALA A 377 -12.39 -20.12 8.84
N PRO A 378 -13.69 -19.91 8.56
CA PRO A 378 -14.69 -20.97 8.60
C PRO A 378 -14.29 -22.14 7.71
N LYS A 379 -14.65 -23.36 8.12
CA LYS A 379 -14.43 -24.59 7.32
C LYS A 379 -15.49 -24.78 6.21
N ASP A 380 -16.31 -23.77 5.95
CA ASP A 380 -17.38 -23.80 4.97
C ASP A 380 -16.82 -23.71 3.54
N SER A 381 -17.39 -24.47 2.60
CA SER A 381 -17.00 -24.44 1.19
C SER A 381 -17.31 -23.11 0.51
N ASP A 382 -18.25 -22.33 1.05
CA ASP A 382 -18.65 -21.04 0.48
C ASP A 382 -17.79 -19.87 0.99
N TRP A 383 -16.95 -20.09 2.02
CA TRP A 383 -16.01 -19.08 2.48
C TRP A 383 -14.81 -19.00 1.55
N SER A 384 -14.43 -17.78 1.20
CA SER A 384 -13.25 -17.50 0.39
C SER A 384 -12.46 -16.35 1.00
N PRO A 385 -11.11 -16.40 0.97
CA PRO A 385 -10.28 -15.27 1.36
C PRO A 385 -10.40 -14.07 0.41
N GLU A 386 -11.15 -14.22 -0.67
CA GLU A 386 -11.36 -13.22 -1.72
C GLU A 386 -12.76 -12.58 -1.69
N ASP A 387 -13.62 -13.04 -0.77
CA ASP A 387 -14.92 -12.43 -0.53
C ASP A 387 -14.72 -11.08 0.17
N ALA A 388 -15.18 -10.01 -0.45
CA ALA A 388 -14.94 -8.64 -0.01
C ALA A 388 -15.56 -8.31 1.35
N ARG A 389 -16.48 -9.14 1.84
CA ARG A 389 -17.09 -8.99 3.17
C ARG A 389 -16.10 -9.17 4.30
N TRP A 390 -14.97 -9.82 4.03
CA TRP A 390 -13.99 -10.23 5.04
C TRP A 390 -12.67 -9.50 4.84
N SER A 391 -12.03 -9.12 5.96
CA SER A 391 -10.61 -8.80 5.95
C SER A 391 -9.83 -10.07 6.27
N VAL A 392 -8.68 -10.29 5.63
CA VAL A 392 -7.96 -11.57 5.69
C VAL A 392 -6.46 -11.35 5.83
N ILE A 393 -5.82 -12.10 6.73
CA ILE A 393 -4.36 -12.23 6.78
C ILE A 393 -3.98 -13.43 5.91
N ARG A 394 -3.43 -13.15 4.73
CA ARG A 394 -3.05 -14.16 3.72
C ARG A 394 -1.62 -14.61 3.91
N TRP A 395 -1.41 -15.93 4.03
CA TRP A 395 -0.07 -16.50 4.17
C TRP A 395 0.50 -16.87 2.79
N LEU A 396 1.52 -16.15 2.34
CA LEU A 396 2.04 -16.27 0.98
C LEU A 396 3.37 -17.06 0.96
N PRO A 397 3.49 -18.16 0.19
CA PRO A 397 4.74 -18.90 0.05
C PRO A 397 5.73 -18.14 -0.86
N SER A 398 6.38 -17.11 -0.31
CA SER A 398 7.31 -16.23 -1.02
C SER A 398 8.63 -16.09 -0.26
N THR A 399 9.72 -15.92 -1.02
CA THR A 399 11.05 -15.55 -0.50
C THR A 399 11.14 -14.07 -0.10
N THR A 400 10.12 -13.26 -0.39
CA THR A 400 10.04 -11.87 0.06
C THR A 400 10.10 -11.78 1.59
N GLU A 401 11.08 -11.06 2.08
CA GLU A 401 11.25 -10.71 3.48
C GLU A 401 10.46 -9.44 3.80
N ASN A 402 9.13 -9.53 3.90
CA ASN A 402 8.30 -8.39 4.31
C ASN A 402 6.89 -8.85 4.73
N ALA A 403 6.07 -7.91 5.18
CA ALA A 403 4.61 -8.01 5.16
C ALA A 403 4.04 -6.70 4.56
N SER A 404 2.74 -6.69 4.24
CA SER A 404 2.06 -5.47 3.79
C SER A 404 0.58 -5.50 4.14
N GLY A 405 0.09 -4.45 4.79
CA GLY A 405 -1.31 -4.25 5.16
C GLY A 405 -2.01 -3.16 4.35
N PRO A 406 -2.25 -3.36 3.04
CA PRO A 406 -3.06 -2.43 2.27
C PRO A 406 -4.53 -2.49 2.71
N ASN A 407 -5.24 -1.39 2.51
CA ASN A 407 -6.69 -1.33 2.66
C ASN A 407 -7.37 -0.89 1.36
N VAL A 408 -8.58 -1.39 1.14
CA VAL A 408 -9.49 -0.94 0.09
C VAL A 408 -10.48 0.02 0.73
N HIS A 409 -10.61 1.23 0.19
CA HIS A 409 -11.49 2.25 0.76
C HIS A 409 -12.33 2.96 -0.30
N ASP A 410 -13.48 3.49 0.14
CA ASP A 410 -14.35 4.34 -0.67
C ASP A 410 -13.73 5.73 -0.84
N PRO A 411 -13.38 6.15 -2.08
CA PRO A 411 -12.73 7.45 -2.31
C PRO A 411 -13.66 8.64 -2.04
N ARG A 412 -14.97 8.42 -1.88
CA ARG A 412 -15.95 9.48 -1.56
C ARG A 412 -15.90 9.91 -0.09
N SER A 413 -15.41 9.05 0.80
CA SER A 413 -15.46 9.27 2.26
C SER A 413 -14.23 8.84 3.04
N GLY A 414 -13.36 8.00 2.47
CA GLY A 414 -12.29 7.32 3.19
C GLY A 414 -12.75 6.08 3.97
N GLU A 415 -14.00 5.62 3.82
CA GLU A 415 -14.47 4.41 4.49
C GLU A 415 -13.69 3.17 4.02
N ILE A 416 -12.96 2.53 4.93
CA ILE A 416 -12.28 1.26 4.66
C ILE A 416 -13.33 0.15 4.53
N ILE A 417 -13.34 -0.51 3.38
CA ILE A 417 -14.28 -1.58 3.03
C ILE A 417 -13.77 -2.92 3.54
N ASN A 418 -12.50 -3.22 3.23
CA ASN A 418 -11.82 -4.42 3.70
C ASN A 418 -10.29 -4.24 3.63
N ALA A 419 -9.56 -5.24 4.14
CA ALA A 419 -8.12 -5.30 4.05
C ALA A 419 -7.63 -6.74 3.81
N HIS A 420 -6.61 -6.86 2.97
CA HIS A 420 -5.96 -8.13 2.67
C HIS A 420 -4.48 -8.01 3.02
N ILE A 421 -4.14 -8.39 4.25
CA ILE A 421 -2.75 -8.36 4.73
C ILE A 421 -1.98 -9.48 4.03
N GLN A 422 -0.90 -9.11 3.38
CA GLN A 422 0.02 -10.02 2.69
C GLN A 422 1.14 -10.37 3.65
N PHE A 423 1.11 -11.59 4.15
CA PHE A 423 2.09 -12.09 5.09
C PHE A 423 3.00 -13.08 4.39
N TYR A 424 4.16 -12.59 3.92
CA TYR A 424 5.09 -13.40 3.14
C TYR A 424 5.85 -14.36 4.07
N HIS A 425 5.95 -15.63 3.68
CA HIS A 425 6.54 -16.68 4.51
C HIS A 425 7.95 -16.33 5.03
N ASN A 426 8.76 -15.67 4.19
CA ASN A 426 10.14 -15.34 4.54
C ASN A 426 10.29 -14.09 5.44
N VAL A 427 9.20 -13.44 5.87
CA VAL A 427 9.25 -12.40 6.91
C VAL A 427 9.87 -12.92 8.21
N GLN A 428 9.80 -14.23 8.45
CA GLN A 428 10.48 -14.90 9.55
C GLN A 428 11.99 -14.67 9.53
N ASN A 429 12.64 -14.69 8.35
CA ASN A 429 14.08 -14.45 8.25
C ASN A 429 14.45 -12.99 8.60
N LEU A 430 13.60 -12.05 8.19
CA LEU A 430 13.76 -10.63 8.49
C LEU A 430 13.64 -10.37 9.99
N ALA A 431 12.55 -10.83 10.60
CA ALA A 431 12.29 -10.68 12.02
C ALA A 431 13.39 -11.34 12.86
N ARG A 432 13.84 -12.53 12.45
CA ARG A 432 14.97 -13.24 13.04
C ARG A 432 16.26 -12.43 13.00
N SER A 433 16.60 -11.90 11.83
CA SER A 433 17.83 -11.13 11.62
C SER A 433 17.81 -9.84 12.45
N TRP A 434 16.70 -9.08 12.39
CA TRP A 434 16.54 -7.87 13.20
C TRP A 434 16.65 -8.15 14.69
N TYR A 435 15.97 -9.17 15.20
CA TYR A 435 16.01 -9.50 16.62
C TYR A 435 17.42 -9.92 17.06
N TYR A 436 18.12 -10.68 16.21
CA TYR A 436 19.51 -11.06 16.47
C TYR A 436 20.42 -9.84 16.58
N THR A 437 20.41 -8.95 15.59
CA THR A 437 21.34 -7.82 15.49
C THR A 437 21.01 -6.64 16.41
N GLN A 438 19.86 -6.70 17.10
CA GLN A 438 19.40 -5.62 17.96
C GLN A 438 19.40 -6.02 19.43
N VAL A 439 19.00 -7.26 19.77
CA VAL A 439 18.74 -7.63 21.17
C VAL A 439 19.17 -9.06 21.55
N ALA A 440 19.96 -9.79 20.75
CA ALA A 440 20.46 -11.11 21.16
C ALA A 440 21.41 -11.06 22.37
N ALA A 441 21.99 -9.89 22.66
CA ALA A 441 22.69 -9.63 23.91
C ALA A 441 21.82 -9.84 25.16
N LEU A 442 20.50 -9.63 25.05
CA LEU A 442 19.55 -9.65 26.16
C LEU A 442 18.71 -10.93 26.23
N ASP A 443 18.56 -11.65 25.12
CA ASP A 443 17.75 -12.87 25.05
C ASP A 443 18.60 -14.09 24.63
N PRO A 444 18.95 -15.01 25.56
CA PRO A 444 19.72 -16.21 25.25
C PRO A 444 19.09 -17.10 24.17
N ARG A 445 17.76 -17.07 24.01
CA ARG A 445 17.06 -17.87 22.98
C ARG A 445 17.40 -17.43 21.56
N ALA A 446 17.87 -16.19 21.39
CA ALA A 446 18.24 -15.64 20.10
C ALA A 446 19.65 -16.04 19.63
N ARG A 447 20.41 -16.79 20.44
CA ARG A 447 21.80 -17.15 20.13
C ARG A 447 21.94 -18.47 19.37
N THR A 448 20.83 -19.14 19.09
CA THR A 448 20.81 -20.42 18.39
C THR A 448 19.67 -20.43 17.39
N PHE A 449 19.96 -20.84 16.15
CA PHE A 449 18.94 -21.02 15.12
C PHE A 449 18.54 -22.49 14.94
N PRO A 450 17.28 -22.78 14.60
CA PRO A 450 16.16 -21.82 14.52
C PRO A 450 15.74 -21.32 15.90
N PHE A 451 15.11 -20.14 15.95
CA PHE A 451 14.49 -19.65 17.19
C PHE A 451 13.37 -20.60 17.63
N PRO A 452 13.12 -20.75 18.95
CA PRO A 452 11.97 -21.48 19.41
C PRO A 452 10.67 -20.79 18.96
N ASP A 453 9.62 -21.58 18.73
CA ASP A 453 8.31 -21.09 18.29
C ASP A 453 7.74 -19.99 19.20
N SER A 454 8.04 -20.04 20.50
CA SER A 454 7.62 -18.99 21.45
C SER A 454 8.25 -17.63 21.19
N LEU A 455 9.49 -17.60 20.67
CA LEU A 455 10.15 -16.36 20.27
C LEU A 455 9.69 -15.95 18.86
N MET A 456 9.78 -16.85 17.87
CA MET A 456 9.37 -16.52 16.51
C MET A 456 7.91 -16.09 16.44
N GLY A 457 7.00 -16.81 17.10
CA GLY A 457 5.58 -16.45 17.18
C GLY A 457 5.36 -15.05 17.75
N ARG A 458 6.09 -14.66 18.79
CA ARG A 458 6.04 -13.30 19.36
C ARG A 458 6.54 -12.23 18.39
N LEU A 459 7.54 -12.53 17.56
CA LEU A 459 8.00 -11.61 16.52
C LEU A 459 6.97 -11.47 15.39
N LEU A 460 6.30 -12.56 15.01
CA LEU A 460 5.23 -12.53 14.02
C LEU A 460 3.99 -11.78 14.53
N GLU A 461 3.64 -11.93 15.81
CA GLU A 461 2.59 -11.15 16.48
C GLU A 461 2.82 -9.65 16.32
N TYR A 462 4.06 -9.19 16.58
CA TYR A 462 4.46 -7.79 16.37
C TYR A 462 4.26 -7.33 14.92
N VAL A 463 4.74 -8.12 13.94
CA VAL A 463 4.59 -7.76 12.52
C VAL A 463 3.11 -7.68 12.14
N VAL A 464 2.29 -8.63 12.58
CA VAL A 464 0.85 -8.63 12.31
C VAL A 464 0.18 -7.41 12.92
N ALA A 465 0.46 -7.10 14.18
CA ALA A 465 -0.11 -5.94 14.84
C ALA A 465 0.26 -4.63 14.10
N HIS A 466 1.49 -4.54 13.57
CA HIS A 466 1.95 -3.40 12.77
C HIS A 466 1.16 -3.30 11.44
N GLU A 467 1.03 -4.39 10.70
CA GLU A 467 0.26 -4.39 9.45
C GLU A 467 -1.24 -4.11 9.69
N VAL A 468 -1.80 -4.60 10.80
CA VAL A 468 -3.16 -4.25 11.22
C VAL A 468 -3.28 -2.74 11.39
N GLY A 469 -2.30 -2.07 12.00
CA GLY A 469 -2.30 -0.61 12.13
C GLY A 469 -2.45 0.12 10.79
N HIS A 470 -1.74 -0.31 9.74
CA HIS A 470 -1.93 0.24 8.38
C HIS A 470 -3.34 0.02 7.84
N THR A 471 -3.91 -1.16 8.08
CA THR A 471 -5.27 -1.46 7.64
C THR A 471 -6.33 -0.69 8.44
N LEU A 472 -6.01 -0.20 9.63
CA LEU A 472 -6.86 0.71 10.42
C LEU A 472 -6.74 2.18 10.00
N GLY A 473 -5.86 2.48 9.04
CA GLY A 473 -5.65 3.80 8.48
C GLY A 473 -4.39 4.51 8.98
N PHE A 474 -3.55 3.90 9.81
CA PHE A 474 -2.37 4.57 10.36
C PHE A 474 -1.18 4.58 9.41
N GLN A 475 -0.52 5.73 9.33
CA GLN A 475 0.80 5.86 8.71
C GLN A 475 1.89 5.44 9.71
N HIS A 476 3.10 5.22 9.20
CA HIS A 476 4.26 5.12 10.07
C HIS A 476 4.50 6.43 10.81
N ASN A 477 4.89 6.36 12.08
CA ASN A 477 5.27 7.52 12.88
C ASN A 477 6.70 7.35 13.43
N MET A 478 7.69 7.64 12.59
CA MET A 478 9.10 7.63 12.98
C MET A 478 9.42 8.71 14.03
N LYS A 479 8.53 9.70 14.21
CA LYS A 479 8.78 10.82 15.11
C LYS A 479 8.64 10.49 16.59
N ALA A 480 7.76 9.55 16.90
CA ALA A 480 7.32 9.36 18.27
C ALA A 480 8.45 8.90 19.19
N SER A 481 9.33 8.01 18.73
CA SER A 481 10.46 7.49 19.51
C SER A 481 11.43 8.59 19.97
N SER A 482 11.56 9.69 19.22
CA SER A 482 12.47 10.82 19.52
C SER A 482 12.14 11.61 20.79
N TYR A 483 11.08 11.25 21.50
CA TYR A 483 10.61 11.95 22.69
C TYR A 483 10.70 11.16 23.99
N TYR A 484 11.16 9.91 23.96
CA TYR A 484 11.46 9.15 25.17
C TYR A 484 12.95 9.28 25.57
N PRO A 485 13.27 9.75 26.78
CA PRO A 485 14.65 9.78 27.26
C PRO A 485 15.29 8.39 27.28
N ILE A 486 16.59 8.31 26.95
CA ILE A 486 17.37 7.05 26.95
C ILE A 486 17.23 6.28 28.27
N ASP A 487 17.35 6.96 29.41
CA ASP A 487 17.26 6.31 30.72
C ASP A 487 15.86 5.74 31.01
N SER A 488 14.82 6.30 30.39
CA SER A 488 13.45 5.79 30.51
C SER A 488 13.26 4.51 29.74
N ILE A 489 13.75 4.44 28.50
CA ILE A 489 13.65 3.22 27.67
C ILE A 489 14.60 2.11 28.12
N ARG A 490 15.50 2.39 29.06
CA ARG A 490 16.30 1.40 29.79
C ARG A 490 15.72 0.99 31.14
N ASN A 491 14.62 1.61 31.58
CA ASN A 491 14.00 1.33 32.86
C ASN A 491 12.86 0.31 32.70
N LYS A 492 13.00 -0.86 33.34
CA LYS A 492 11.99 -1.94 33.30
C LYS A 492 10.56 -1.49 33.61
N SER A 493 10.38 -0.61 34.61
CA SER A 493 9.04 -0.17 35.04
C SER A 493 8.41 0.83 34.07
N PHE A 494 9.25 1.64 33.43
CA PHE A 494 8.82 2.56 32.39
C PHE A 494 8.41 1.78 31.14
N VAL A 495 9.29 0.94 30.61
CA VAL A 495 9.03 0.15 29.39
C VAL A 495 7.81 -0.77 29.56
N LYS A 496 7.61 -1.34 30.75
CA LYS A 496 6.39 -2.13 31.03
C LYS A 496 5.11 -1.34 30.79
N ARG A 497 5.07 -0.08 31.20
CA ARG A 497 3.90 0.80 31.12
C ARG A 497 3.78 1.54 29.79
N MET A 498 4.90 2.02 29.25
CA MET A 498 4.94 3.00 28.16
C MET A 498 5.45 2.43 26.83
N GLY A 499 6.01 1.21 26.85
CA GLY A 499 6.85 0.71 25.75
C GLY A 499 8.19 1.44 25.70
N HIS A 500 9.09 1.00 24.80
CA HIS A 500 10.30 1.76 24.46
C HIS A 500 10.08 2.74 23.30
N THR A 501 8.96 2.62 22.61
CA THR A 501 8.46 3.61 21.63
C THR A 501 6.99 3.92 21.92
N PRO A 502 6.50 5.16 21.68
CA PRO A 502 5.10 5.51 21.94
C PRO A 502 4.10 4.89 20.96
N THR A 503 4.54 4.38 19.81
CA THR A 503 3.69 3.81 18.77
C THR A 503 4.32 2.56 18.17
N LEU A 504 3.49 1.54 17.96
CA LEU A 504 3.83 0.35 17.18
C LEU A 504 4.11 0.66 15.72
N MET A 505 3.59 1.79 15.20
CA MET A 505 3.77 2.23 13.82
C MET A 505 5.13 2.89 13.56
N ASP A 506 5.99 2.97 14.57
CA ASP A 506 7.38 3.36 14.44
C ASP A 506 8.23 2.16 13.94
N TYR A 507 9.35 2.45 13.29
CA TYR A 507 10.41 1.46 13.02
C TYR A 507 11.44 1.40 14.15
N ALA A 508 11.14 1.91 15.34
CA ALA A 508 11.82 1.60 16.58
C ALA A 508 11.58 0.13 17.02
N ARG A 509 12.05 -0.83 16.22
CA ARG A 509 11.72 -2.28 16.29
C ARG A 509 12.10 -2.89 17.64
N PHE A 510 13.31 -3.37 17.85
CA PHE A 510 13.68 -3.97 19.14
C PHE A 510 14.53 -3.00 19.93
N ASN A 511 14.36 -2.97 21.26
CA ASN A 511 15.03 -2.01 22.13
C ASN A 511 16.54 -2.27 22.26
N TYR A 512 17.30 -1.98 21.21
CA TYR A 512 18.75 -2.24 21.11
C TYR A 512 19.60 -1.36 22.04
N VAL A 513 18.98 -0.33 22.62
CA VAL A 513 19.61 0.56 23.61
C VAL A 513 19.69 -0.10 24.99
N ALA A 514 18.75 -0.99 25.30
CA ALA A 514 18.74 -1.74 26.56
C ALA A 514 20.02 -2.59 26.72
N GLN A 515 20.49 -2.71 27.94
CA GLN A 515 21.69 -3.47 28.30
C GLN A 515 21.34 -4.66 29.19
N PRO A 516 22.15 -5.73 29.23
CA PRO A 516 21.92 -6.87 30.12
C PRO A 516 21.73 -6.46 31.59
N GLU A 517 22.49 -5.47 32.07
CA GLU A 517 22.37 -4.91 33.42
C GLU A 517 21.00 -4.26 33.71
N ASP A 518 20.27 -3.82 32.70
CA ASP A 518 18.96 -3.17 32.86
C ASP A 518 17.85 -4.17 33.24
N SER A 519 18.07 -5.48 32.99
CA SER A 519 17.16 -6.57 33.35
C SER A 519 15.71 -6.34 32.88
N ILE A 520 15.54 -5.80 31.67
CA ILE A 520 14.24 -5.63 31.04
C ILE A 520 13.72 -7.03 30.63
N PRO A 521 12.45 -7.38 30.95
CA PRO A 521 11.84 -8.62 30.47
C PRO A 521 11.88 -8.70 28.94
N VAL A 522 12.21 -9.87 28.40
CA VAL A 522 12.40 -10.07 26.95
C VAL A 522 11.16 -9.72 26.13
N GLU A 523 9.96 -9.92 26.68
CA GLU A 523 8.69 -9.55 26.03
C GLU A 523 8.49 -8.04 25.91
N ASP A 524 9.16 -7.25 26.75
CA ASP A 524 9.10 -5.80 26.77
C ASP A 524 10.23 -5.16 25.93
N LEU A 525 11.09 -5.96 25.29
CA LEU A 525 12.05 -5.49 24.28
C LEU A 525 11.41 -5.33 22.89
N ILE A 526 10.18 -5.83 22.73
CA ILE A 526 9.40 -5.83 21.49
C ILE A 526 8.31 -4.76 21.60
N PRO A 527 8.05 -3.95 20.54
CA PRO A 527 7.05 -2.90 20.60
C PRO A 527 5.67 -3.49 20.79
N LYS A 528 4.78 -2.67 21.33
CA LYS A 528 3.38 -2.98 21.58
C LYS A 528 2.55 -1.75 21.27
N ILE A 529 1.23 -1.91 21.23
CA ILE A 529 0.30 -0.79 21.18
C ILE A 529 0.61 0.18 22.31
N GLY A 530 1.07 1.37 21.93
CA GLY A 530 1.59 2.39 22.82
C GLY A 530 0.62 3.55 23.02
N PRO A 531 1.00 4.54 23.84
CA PRO A 531 0.15 5.70 24.13
C PRO A 531 -0.22 6.53 22.89
N TYR A 532 0.64 6.61 21.88
CA TYR A 532 0.30 7.30 20.61
C TYR A 532 -0.75 6.50 19.84
N ASP A 533 -0.64 5.18 19.75
CA ASP A 533 -1.62 4.33 19.04
C ASP A 533 -3.02 4.43 19.65
N ILE A 534 -3.09 4.41 20.99
CA ILE A 534 -4.33 4.60 21.75
C ILE A 534 -4.92 5.98 21.48
N TRP A 535 -4.10 7.03 21.56
CA TRP A 535 -4.54 8.40 21.34
C TRP A 535 -4.97 8.66 19.89
N ALA A 536 -4.21 8.16 18.91
CA ALA A 536 -4.53 8.30 17.49
C ALA A 536 -5.81 7.53 17.14
N THR A 537 -6.01 6.33 17.72
CA THR A 537 -7.27 5.58 17.59
C THR A 537 -8.44 6.37 18.16
N HIS A 538 -8.31 6.96 19.34
CA HIS A 538 -9.33 7.87 19.87
C HIS A 538 -9.57 9.05 18.91
N TRP A 539 -8.52 9.72 18.44
CA TRP A 539 -8.63 10.85 17.53
C TRP A 539 -9.34 10.51 16.21
N GLY A 540 -9.15 9.32 15.64
CA GLY A 540 -9.78 8.94 14.37
C GLY A 540 -11.12 8.21 14.49
N TYR A 541 -11.38 7.49 15.60
CA TYR A 541 -12.55 6.63 15.75
C TYR A 541 -13.57 7.11 16.78
N ALA A 542 -13.19 7.92 17.77
CA ALA A 542 -14.14 8.38 18.78
C ALA A 542 -15.27 9.22 18.15
N PRO A 543 -16.55 8.91 18.44
CA PRO A 543 -17.67 9.74 18.02
C PRO A 543 -17.59 11.13 18.66
N ILE A 544 -17.94 12.18 17.89
CA ILE A 544 -18.04 13.55 18.40
C ILE A 544 -19.53 13.90 18.47
N PRO A 545 -20.14 13.97 19.68
CA PRO A 545 -21.57 14.22 19.83
C PRO A 545 -22.00 15.52 19.15
N GLY A 546 -23.10 15.46 18.38
CA GLY A 546 -23.70 16.61 17.72
C GLY A 546 -23.02 17.06 16.42
N ALA A 547 -21.88 16.48 16.03
CA ALA A 547 -21.27 16.77 14.73
C ALA A 547 -22.04 16.09 13.60
N THR A 548 -22.56 16.89 12.67
CA THR A 548 -23.33 16.42 11.49
C THR A 548 -22.60 16.61 10.17
N SER A 549 -21.37 17.13 10.22
CA SER A 549 -20.50 17.32 9.04
C SER A 549 -19.03 17.22 9.43
N PRO A 550 -18.11 16.97 8.47
CA PRO A 550 -16.67 16.94 8.74
C PRO A 550 -16.14 18.25 9.32
N ASP A 551 -16.69 19.40 8.91
CA ASP A 551 -16.29 20.72 9.42
C ASP A 551 -16.73 20.93 10.88
N ALA A 552 -17.85 20.35 11.30
CA ALA A 552 -18.35 20.44 12.67
C ALA A 552 -17.47 19.70 13.68
N GLU A 553 -16.69 18.69 13.25
CA GLU A 553 -15.74 17.97 14.10
C GLU A 553 -14.47 18.79 14.41
N ARG A 554 -14.14 19.77 13.55
CA ARG A 554 -12.82 20.41 13.53
C ARG A 554 -12.37 21.04 14.85
N PRO A 555 -13.21 21.77 15.62
CA PRO A 555 -12.78 22.35 16.90
C PRO A 555 -12.35 21.29 17.92
N THR A 556 -13.11 20.20 18.02
CA THR A 556 -12.81 19.08 18.92
C THR A 556 -11.56 18.33 18.47
N LEU A 557 -11.42 18.07 17.17
CA LEU A 557 -10.24 17.42 16.61
C LEU A 557 -8.96 18.23 16.80
N ASP A 558 -9.03 19.57 16.65
CA ASP A 558 -7.90 20.46 16.95
C ASP A 558 -7.53 20.37 18.43
N GLN A 559 -8.52 20.42 19.34
CA GLN A 559 -8.27 20.29 20.77
C GLN A 559 -7.56 18.98 21.12
N TRP A 560 -8.02 17.85 20.59
CA TRP A 560 -7.39 16.54 20.81
C TRP A 560 -5.98 16.49 20.20
N ALA A 561 -5.79 17.01 18.98
CA ALA A 561 -4.49 17.10 18.32
C ALA A 561 -3.48 17.91 19.15
N ARG A 562 -3.92 18.97 19.84
CA ARG A 562 -3.09 19.85 20.68
C ARG A 562 -2.59 19.19 21.96
N GLU A 563 -3.09 18.02 22.36
CA GLU A 563 -2.52 17.27 23.50
C GLU A 563 -1.02 17.02 23.35
N GLN A 564 -0.52 16.92 22.11
CA GLN A 564 0.90 16.77 21.81
C GLN A 564 1.80 17.92 22.28
N ASP A 565 1.23 19.09 22.56
CA ASP A 565 1.98 20.22 23.08
C ASP A 565 2.44 19.96 24.51
N ALA A 566 1.59 19.32 25.31
CA ALA A 566 1.90 18.90 26.68
C ALA A 566 2.55 17.50 26.72
N LYS A 567 2.29 16.66 25.72
CA LYS A 567 2.79 15.29 25.61
C LYS A 567 3.56 15.11 24.30
N PRO A 568 4.85 15.48 24.24
CA PRO A 568 5.62 15.46 22.98
C PRO A 568 5.69 14.11 22.28
N TRP A 569 5.60 13.00 23.02
CA TRP A 569 5.54 11.65 22.46
C TRP A 569 4.24 11.34 21.69
N LEU A 570 3.28 12.27 21.65
CA LEU A 570 2.10 12.22 20.78
C LEU A 570 2.31 12.90 19.41
N ARG A 571 3.51 13.43 19.13
CA ARG A 571 3.79 14.14 17.88
C ARG A 571 3.94 13.18 16.70
N PHE A 572 3.61 13.69 15.53
CA PHE A 572 3.75 13.02 14.24
C PHE A 572 4.78 13.74 13.36
N SER A 573 5.28 13.06 12.33
CA SER A 573 6.25 13.60 11.37
C SER A 573 5.77 14.92 10.74
N THR A 574 6.68 15.87 10.59
CA THR A 574 6.35 17.22 10.13
C THR A 574 6.44 17.33 8.62
N SER A 575 5.44 17.92 7.97
CA SER A 575 5.45 18.06 6.52
C SER A 575 6.57 19.01 6.04
N GLY A 576 7.35 18.57 5.05
CA GLY A 576 8.44 19.36 4.48
C GLY A 576 9.76 19.29 5.25
N THR A 577 9.95 18.31 6.14
CA THR A 577 11.26 18.01 6.75
C THR A 577 12.26 17.48 5.73
N PHE A 578 11.79 16.72 4.74
CA PHE A 578 12.62 16.08 3.70
C PHE A 578 13.84 15.32 4.27
N GLY A 579 13.67 14.67 5.43
CA GLY A 579 14.73 13.91 6.11
C GLY A 579 15.74 14.77 6.88
N ALA A 580 15.45 16.05 7.10
CA ALA A 580 16.35 16.94 7.87
C ALA A 580 16.18 16.82 9.39
N ASP A 581 15.15 16.12 9.88
CA ASP A 581 14.93 15.89 11.31
C ASP A 581 15.46 14.53 11.72
N PRO A 582 16.52 14.44 12.55
CA PRO A 582 17.09 13.17 12.98
C PRO A 582 16.18 12.40 13.95
N GLY A 583 15.09 13.02 14.40
CA GLY A 583 14.04 12.33 15.14
C GLY A 583 12.96 11.73 14.24
N GLU A 584 13.10 11.71 12.91
CA GLU A 584 12.16 11.07 11.97
C GLU A 584 12.81 9.91 11.20
N GLU A 585 13.82 9.28 11.79
CA GLU A 585 14.63 8.23 11.17
C GLU A 585 13.96 6.86 11.27
N THR A 586 14.11 6.05 10.22
CA THR A 586 13.74 4.63 10.28
C THR A 586 14.77 3.83 11.07
N GLU A 587 14.32 2.75 11.71
CA GLU A 587 15.17 1.79 12.43
C GLU A 587 15.92 2.39 13.63
N ALA A 588 15.47 3.54 14.14
CA ALA A 588 16.09 4.24 15.27
C ALA A 588 15.36 3.94 16.58
N VAL A 589 16.12 3.76 17.66
CA VAL A 589 15.62 3.66 19.03
C VAL A 589 16.40 4.63 19.90
N GLY A 590 15.72 5.53 20.61
CA GLY A 590 16.39 6.50 21.48
C GLY A 590 17.01 7.68 20.73
N ASP A 591 16.46 8.01 19.58
CA ASP A 591 16.80 9.12 18.68
C ASP A 591 16.61 10.52 19.29
N ILE A 592 16.14 10.64 20.53
CA ILE A 592 16.30 11.87 21.33
C ILE A 592 17.78 12.21 21.59
N ASP A 593 18.65 11.20 21.67
CA ASP A 593 20.11 11.34 21.73
C ASP A 593 20.74 10.21 20.88
N PRO A 594 20.83 10.39 19.54
CA PRO A 594 21.36 9.37 18.64
C PRO A 594 22.81 8.97 19.01
N VAL A 595 23.60 9.90 19.57
CA VAL A 595 24.97 9.59 19.99
C VAL A 595 24.97 8.60 21.15
N GLN A 596 24.13 8.81 22.16
CA GLN A 596 24.05 7.88 23.30
C GLN A 596 23.40 6.56 22.89
N ALA A 597 22.32 6.59 22.10
CA ALA A 597 21.66 5.40 21.59
C ALA A 597 22.64 4.51 20.81
N THR A 598 23.34 5.07 19.83
CA THR A 598 24.33 4.35 19.03
C THR A 598 25.53 3.88 19.87
N THR A 599 25.93 4.62 20.91
CA THR A 599 26.98 4.14 21.84
C THR A 599 26.56 2.82 22.51
N LEU A 600 25.29 2.71 22.91
CA LEU A 600 24.73 1.54 23.58
C LEU A 600 24.41 0.40 22.60
N GLY A 601 23.91 0.72 21.41
CA GLY A 601 23.69 -0.22 20.31
C GLY A 601 25.00 -0.90 19.89
N LEU A 602 26.06 -0.12 19.64
CA LEU A 602 27.40 -0.67 19.35
C LEU A 602 27.95 -1.58 20.46
N LYS A 603 27.60 -1.34 21.73
CA LYS A 603 28.01 -2.20 22.84
C LYS A 603 27.33 -3.57 22.75
N ASN A 604 26.06 -3.64 22.34
CA ASN A 604 25.35 -4.89 22.08
C ASN A 604 25.85 -5.57 20.80
N LEU A 605 25.99 -4.81 19.71
CA LEU A 605 26.45 -5.35 18.43
C LEU A 605 27.83 -6.02 18.54
N ARG A 606 28.73 -5.48 19.39
CA ARG A 606 30.02 -6.11 19.73
C ARG A 606 29.87 -7.47 20.43
N ARG A 607 28.90 -7.61 21.35
CA ARG A 607 28.62 -8.89 22.04
C ARG A 607 28.07 -9.91 21.05
N GLU A 608 27.16 -9.46 20.20
CA GLU A 608 26.49 -10.30 19.20
C GLU A 608 27.48 -10.81 18.14
N MET A 609 28.44 -9.98 17.74
CA MET A 609 29.51 -10.38 16.82
C MET A 609 30.30 -11.57 17.34
N ALA A 610 30.55 -11.60 18.65
CA ALA A 610 31.30 -12.68 19.30
C ALA A 610 30.55 -14.03 19.28
N TRP A 611 29.23 -14.03 19.10
CA TRP A 611 28.42 -15.25 19.01
C TRP A 611 28.01 -15.61 17.58
N LEU A 612 28.27 -14.72 16.61
CA LEU A 612 27.79 -14.84 15.24
C LEU A 612 28.12 -16.20 14.63
N GLN A 613 29.39 -16.60 14.72
CA GLN A 613 29.85 -17.88 14.17
C GLN A 613 29.19 -19.09 14.87
N SER A 614 29.09 -19.07 16.20
CA SER A 614 28.47 -20.19 16.94
C SER A 614 26.96 -20.28 16.73
N ALA A 615 26.31 -19.16 16.40
CA ALA A 615 24.87 -19.12 16.17
C ALA A 615 24.47 -19.67 14.79
N THR A 616 25.34 -19.49 13.78
CA THR A 616 25.02 -19.76 12.36
C THR A 616 25.73 -20.98 11.77
N VAL A 617 26.92 -21.36 12.28
CA VAL A 617 27.69 -22.45 11.69
C VAL A 617 27.23 -23.78 12.26
N LYS A 618 26.67 -24.65 11.41
CA LYS A 618 26.27 -26.02 11.77
C LYS A 618 27.10 -27.06 11.02
N PRO A 619 27.31 -28.25 11.60
CA PRO A 619 27.90 -29.36 10.85
C PRO A 619 27.08 -29.64 9.59
N THR A 620 27.74 -29.96 8.47
CA THR A 620 27.14 -30.32 7.17
C THR A 620 26.48 -29.19 6.36
N GLU A 621 26.44 -27.96 6.86
CA GLU A 621 25.96 -26.77 6.15
C GLU A 621 27.13 -25.94 5.60
N ASP A 622 26.88 -25.10 4.58
CA ASP A 622 27.83 -24.09 4.11
C ASP A 622 27.80 -22.83 5.01
N PHE A 623 28.42 -21.73 4.57
CA PHE A 623 28.52 -20.49 5.33
C PHE A 623 27.48 -19.44 4.93
N ASP A 624 26.44 -19.78 4.16
CA ASP A 624 25.46 -18.80 3.67
C ASP A 624 24.70 -18.11 4.81
N GLU A 625 24.33 -18.86 5.87
CA GLU A 625 23.67 -18.28 7.06
C GLU A 625 24.61 -17.34 7.84
N LEU A 626 25.91 -17.65 7.89
CA LEU A 626 26.93 -16.78 8.48
C LEU A 626 27.12 -15.51 7.65
N ALA A 627 27.25 -15.63 6.33
CA ALA A 627 27.46 -14.52 5.42
C ALA A 627 26.27 -13.55 5.45
N GLN A 628 25.04 -14.10 5.37
CA GLN A 628 23.83 -13.31 5.44
C GLN A 628 23.75 -12.51 6.74
N LEU A 629 23.95 -13.15 7.91
CA LEU A 629 23.79 -12.46 9.19
C LEU A 629 24.94 -11.47 9.45
N TYR A 630 26.15 -11.77 8.97
CA TYR A 630 27.27 -10.81 8.98
C TYR A 630 26.94 -9.54 8.18
N ASP A 631 26.36 -9.67 6.98
CA ASP A 631 25.91 -8.52 6.19
C ASP A 631 24.82 -7.71 6.90
N ARG A 632 23.90 -8.38 7.61
CA ARG A 632 22.88 -7.72 8.44
C ARG A 632 23.50 -6.93 9.59
N MET A 633 24.54 -7.47 10.24
CA MET A 633 25.27 -6.74 11.29
C MET A 633 25.99 -5.51 10.74
N LEU A 634 26.63 -5.62 9.58
CA LEU A 634 27.25 -4.47 8.90
C LEU A 634 26.21 -3.40 8.55
N MET A 635 25.02 -3.83 8.11
CA MET A 635 23.92 -2.91 7.81
C MET A 635 23.40 -2.23 9.08
N GLN A 636 23.24 -2.95 10.18
CA GLN A 636 22.83 -2.38 11.48
C GLN A 636 23.86 -1.33 11.96
N TRP A 637 25.16 -1.64 11.91
CA TRP A 637 26.22 -0.66 12.21
C TRP A 637 26.10 0.60 11.34
N ARG A 638 25.89 0.42 10.03
CA ARG A 638 25.75 1.53 9.08
C ARG A 638 24.53 2.40 9.40
N LEU A 639 23.38 1.78 9.72
CA LEU A 639 22.16 2.49 10.10
C LEU A 639 22.42 3.37 11.33
N GLU A 640 23.00 2.80 12.39
CA GLU A 640 23.28 3.54 13.63
C GLU A 640 24.30 4.67 13.44
N MET A 641 25.28 4.53 12.53
CA MET A 641 26.17 5.64 12.14
C MET A 641 25.40 6.73 11.38
N GLY A 642 24.46 6.34 10.52
CA GLY A 642 23.58 7.23 9.77
C GLY A 642 22.72 8.11 10.67
N HIS A 643 22.13 7.53 11.72
CA HIS A 643 21.33 8.28 12.71
C HIS A 643 22.15 9.41 13.36
N VAL A 644 23.42 9.15 13.70
CA VAL A 644 24.31 10.20 14.25
C VAL A 644 24.71 11.23 13.18
N ALA A 645 24.92 10.80 11.94
CA ALA A 645 25.27 11.70 10.84
C ALA A 645 24.18 12.74 10.57
N ASN A 646 22.90 12.35 10.65
CA ASN A 646 21.77 13.24 10.38
C ASN A 646 21.56 14.32 11.45
N VAL A 647 22.23 14.21 12.61
CA VAL A 647 22.30 15.30 13.60
C VAL A 647 23.06 16.52 13.05
N VAL A 648 24.03 16.31 12.15
CA VAL A 648 24.89 17.37 11.62
C VAL A 648 24.18 18.13 10.52
N GLY A 649 23.89 19.40 10.74
CA GLY A 649 23.08 20.22 9.82
C GLY A 649 21.57 19.97 9.90
N GLY A 650 21.11 19.08 10.79
CA GLY A 650 19.69 18.76 10.98
C GLY A 650 18.90 19.83 11.73
N VAL A 651 17.57 19.64 11.76
CA VAL A 651 16.59 20.52 12.41
C VAL A 651 15.61 19.70 13.23
N ASN A 652 15.29 20.15 14.45
CA ASN A 652 14.12 19.65 15.16
C ASN A 652 12.87 20.26 14.52
N SER A 653 11.88 19.43 14.23
CA SER A 653 10.62 19.85 13.65
C SER A 653 9.42 19.56 14.54
N GLN A 654 8.37 20.38 14.40
CA GLN A 654 7.07 20.16 15.01
C GLN A 654 6.00 20.72 14.08
N GLU A 655 5.03 19.89 13.70
CA GLU A 655 3.86 20.35 12.97
C GLU A 655 3.00 21.27 13.86
N LYS A 656 2.70 22.46 13.36
CA LYS A 656 2.03 23.53 14.12
C LYS A 656 1.05 24.26 13.24
N TYR A 657 -0.14 24.53 13.76
CA TYR A 657 -1.16 25.34 13.10
C TYR A 657 -1.18 26.77 13.67
N GLY A 658 -1.95 27.67 13.05
CA GLY A 658 -1.88 29.11 13.30
C GLY A 658 -2.09 29.57 14.75
N SER A 659 -2.69 28.72 15.60
CA SER A 659 -2.87 28.96 17.05
C SER A 659 -1.68 28.51 17.92
N GLN A 660 -0.62 27.94 17.33
CA GLN A 660 0.60 27.50 18.02
C GLN A 660 1.75 28.49 17.76
N PRO A 661 2.44 29.01 18.81
CA PRO A 661 3.55 29.94 18.63
C PRO A 661 4.86 29.25 18.22
N GLY A 662 5.77 30.06 17.70
CA GLY A 662 7.15 29.67 17.39
C GLY A 662 7.30 28.95 16.03
N PRO A 663 8.54 28.65 15.63
CA PRO A 663 8.80 28.04 14.33
C PRO A 663 8.38 26.56 14.30
N ARG A 664 8.11 26.06 13.08
CA ARG A 664 7.96 24.62 12.78
C ARG A 664 9.30 23.89 12.73
N PHE A 665 10.40 24.59 12.43
CA PHE A 665 11.74 24.03 12.29
C PHE A 665 12.74 24.84 13.13
N THR A 666 13.54 24.16 13.94
CA THR A 666 14.57 24.77 14.78
C THR A 666 15.90 24.04 14.56
N PRO A 667 16.98 24.74 14.16
CA PRO A 667 18.29 24.09 13.98
C PRO A 667 18.75 23.36 15.23
N ILE A 668 19.35 22.18 15.04
CA ILE A 668 19.95 21.43 16.14
C ILE A 668 21.06 22.27 16.79
N PRO A 669 21.14 22.35 18.13
CA PRO A 669 22.17 23.14 18.80
C PRO A 669 23.59 22.76 18.37
N LYS A 670 24.45 23.76 18.14
CA LYS A 670 25.86 23.57 17.74
C LYS A 670 26.63 22.56 18.61
N ALA A 671 26.36 22.54 19.91
CA ALA A 671 26.99 21.60 20.83
C ALA A 671 26.65 20.13 20.51
N GLN A 672 25.40 19.84 20.18
CA GLN A 672 24.96 18.49 19.78
C GLN A 672 25.58 18.08 18.44
N GLN A 673 25.61 18.99 17.46
CA GLN A 673 26.27 18.73 16.17
C GLN A 673 27.78 18.43 16.35
N LYS A 674 28.47 19.19 17.22
CA LYS A 674 29.89 18.93 17.52
C LYS A 674 30.08 17.56 18.19
N ARG A 675 29.21 17.19 19.13
CA ARG A 675 29.24 15.86 19.78
C ARG A 675 29.02 14.74 18.77
N ALA A 676 28.08 14.89 17.84
CA ALA A 676 27.85 13.94 16.75
C ALA A 676 29.10 13.78 15.86
N MET A 677 29.72 14.88 15.42
CA MET A 677 30.95 14.83 14.63
C MET A 677 32.11 14.16 15.37
N GLN A 678 32.27 14.42 16.67
CA GLN A 678 33.28 13.76 17.50
C GLN A 678 33.02 12.25 17.60
N PHE A 679 31.77 11.86 17.78
CA PHE A 679 31.38 10.45 17.81
C PHE A 679 31.69 9.74 16.49
N LEU A 680 31.33 10.35 15.34
CA LEU A 680 31.61 9.81 14.01
C LEU A 680 33.12 9.71 13.75
N ALA A 681 33.91 10.70 14.17
CA ALA A 681 35.36 10.64 14.06
C ALA A 681 35.98 9.46 14.85
N ALA A 682 35.37 9.08 15.97
CA ALA A 682 35.84 7.98 16.81
C ALA A 682 35.30 6.60 16.39
N ASN A 683 34.09 6.52 15.84
CA ASN A 683 33.39 5.24 15.62
C ASN A 683 32.96 4.97 14.16
N GLY A 684 32.78 6.02 13.35
CA GLY A 684 32.31 5.90 11.96
C GLY A 684 33.41 6.04 10.91
N PHE A 685 34.40 6.90 11.14
CA PHE A 685 35.54 7.11 10.22
C PHE A 685 36.77 6.26 10.55
N GLN A 686 36.79 5.63 11.72
CA GLN A 686 37.78 4.61 12.06
C GLN A 686 37.35 3.26 11.50
N THR A 687 38.32 2.43 11.15
CA THR A 687 38.05 1.02 10.79
C THR A 687 37.37 0.32 11.98
N PRO A 688 36.14 -0.23 11.83
CA PRO A 688 35.44 -0.89 12.92
C PRO A 688 36.02 -2.29 13.14
N THR A 689 37.17 -2.39 13.80
CA THR A 689 37.93 -3.64 13.95
C THR A 689 37.14 -4.79 14.57
N PHE A 690 36.16 -4.50 15.42
CA PHE A 690 35.30 -5.53 16.01
C PHE A 690 34.40 -6.24 14.98
N LEU A 691 34.07 -5.59 13.86
CA LEU A 691 33.34 -6.21 12.76
C LEU A 691 34.27 -6.98 11.82
N ILE A 692 35.59 -6.80 11.91
CA ILE A 692 36.58 -7.48 11.06
C ILE A 692 37.18 -8.67 11.83
N ASP A 693 36.32 -9.58 12.26
CA ASP A 693 36.76 -10.84 12.89
C ASP A 693 37.35 -11.77 11.82
N THR A 694 38.62 -12.15 11.96
CA THR A 694 39.31 -13.02 10.99
C THR A 694 38.72 -14.43 10.92
N ALA A 695 38.11 -14.92 12.01
CA ALA A 695 37.43 -16.20 12.04
C ALA A 695 36.15 -16.20 11.20
N VAL A 696 35.44 -15.05 11.17
CA VAL A 696 34.26 -14.84 10.31
C VAL A 696 34.70 -14.55 8.87
N ARG A 697 35.57 -13.54 8.66
CA ARG A 697 36.05 -13.12 7.33
C ARG A 697 36.85 -14.17 6.56
N GLY A 698 37.44 -15.14 7.24
CA GLY A 698 38.09 -16.28 6.58
C GLY A 698 37.09 -17.26 5.96
N ARG A 699 35.79 -17.11 6.25
CA ARG A 699 34.72 -18.04 5.88
C ARG A 699 33.63 -17.41 5.00
N VAL A 700 33.58 -16.07 4.92
CA VAL A 700 32.57 -15.30 4.16
C VAL A 700 33.20 -14.20 3.31
#